data_AF-A0A1X2IA82-F1
#
_entry.id   AF-A0A1X2IA82-F1
#
_cell.length_a   1.000
_cell.length_b   1.000
_cell.length_c   1.000
_cell.angle_alpha   90.00
_cell.angle_beta   90.00
_cell.angle_gamma   90.00
#
_symmetry.space_group_name_H-M   'P 1'
#
loop_
_entity.id
_entity.type
_entity.pdbx_description
1 polymer ?
#
loop_
_entity_poly.entity_id
_entity_poly.type
_entity_poly.pdbx_seq_one_letter_code
_entity_poly.pdbx_strand_id
1 'polypeptide(L)'
;MSRQSPSPSVHSLRNGTGRGGGDSFPLTGAGSAAAPMVYSPTPRVTGGELLGALVGTSLTVVDDSIYTFAGFDQYTDEVYNSLHKLTYSDHNECNWKRVIYTKGRPPAKRNDHSASLWGKDKLVIFGGSSEEEEKYHNDIAILDLTTMTWEHPTTFGNRPDGRVRHSATIHNNKLYIAGGILSSTAASATTGGGSGGQGQHPDTLLVLDLITWIWQDPVPFVRRTQHITFVYHNRLYLFGGLQEDMTRSNYLSFIDINPSNNNNNQNGSTATATTTASASTGGLVTHLDIHSPLAPSLTAQRFLQICGDQLVIVVTPSISQLSSAANVASGVWTLSLKSLQWNCRQLGAHFGSCHWHSFAMAEHGTRLYLFGTEEDLPDEYYSKVICLDLMELGIIPEPEPQLGADLGRLLSDSTMLTKPDFTLRSGADSDDGNGGGDLYVHRLILLARWRYFYKKALEMNGNLGDTLTLMQPLDTLRGFVHYLYNDQLDSDGGTELSSMVVCDLLVMAFEYDMDRLLKLCIRRLYVGMDVNSVCHVFHAAKQAQQYGLLHHALRYIFEHFGAVSHSDGFRHLPRDLFLQILDEMPKDATIVAHGLFPLSSGNLSNGSVTMQRSHSNGSGTNADYGSNRQRRRHGMAIDDEDEELEDEDIDDADDDDDDSGSDEADDDDAMET
;
A
#
# COMPACT_ATOMS: atom_id res chain seq x y z
N MET A 1 -38.46 5.33 -50.68
CA MET A 1 -38.96 4.02 -50.21
C MET A 1 -38.28 3.71 -48.90
N SER A 2 -38.98 4.00 -47.82
CA SER A 2 -38.51 4.00 -46.43
C SER A 2 -39.70 3.49 -45.61
N ARG A 3 -39.53 2.40 -44.86
CA ARG A 3 -40.56 1.85 -43.98
C ARG A 3 -40.08 1.88 -42.55
N GLN A 4 -40.65 2.82 -41.79
CA GLN A 4 -40.65 2.87 -40.33
C GLN A 4 -41.79 1.97 -39.81
N SER A 5 -41.53 1.32 -38.69
CA SER A 5 -42.47 0.54 -37.87
C SER A 5 -43.06 1.39 -36.73
N PRO A 6 -44.30 1.12 -36.26
CA PRO A 6 -45.02 1.99 -35.32
C PRO A 6 -44.99 1.52 -33.85
N SER A 7 -45.23 2.47 -32.96
CA SER A 7 -45.46 2.39 -31.50
C SER A 7 -46.86 1.90 -31.08
N PRO A 8 -47.04 1.50 -29.81
CA PRO A 8 -48.25 1.83 -29.02
C PRO A 8 -47.90 2.31 -27.59
N SER A 9 -48.30 3.49 -27.11
CA SER A 9 -49.61 3.96 -26.62
C SER A 9 -49.97 3.58 -25.17
N VAL A 10 -50.18 4.63 -24.38
CA VAL A 10 -50.47 4.75 -22.95
C VAL A 10 -51.96 4.51 -22.66
N HIS A 11 -52.28 3.82 -21.56
CA HIS A 11 -53.61 3.89 -20.93
C HIS A 11 -53.52 4.10 -19.41
N SER A 12 -54.12 5.21 -18.97
CA SER A 12 -54.42 5.54 -17.58
C SER A 12 -55.77 4.93 -17.16
N LEU A 13 -55.93 4.53 -15.90
CA LEU A 13 -57.20 4.59 -15.17
C LEU A 13 -56.94 4.83 -13.67
N ARG A 14 -57.87 5.56 -13.05
CA ARG A 14 -57.74 6.34 -11.82
C ARG A 14 -58.72 5.84 -10.74
N ASN A 15 -58.36 6.08 -9.48
CA ASN A 15 -59.18 6.26 -8.26
C ASN A 15 -59.70 5.05 -7.43
N GLY A 16 -59.49 5.16 -6.10
CA GLY A 16 -60.31 4.45 -5.10
C GLY A 16 -59.76 4.32 -3.67
N THR A 17 -59.60 5.43 -2.94
CA THR A 17 -59.76 5.64 -1.46
C THR A 17 -59.68 4.47 -0.44
N GLY A 18 -58.85 4.63 0.60
CA GLY A 18 -59.32 4.55 2.00
C GLY A 18 -58.73 3.51 2.97
N ARG A 19 -58.07 4.03 4.03
CA ARG A 19 -57.93 3.55 5.42
C ARG A 19 -57.04 2.34 5.75
N GLY A 20 -55.94 2.65 6.45
CA GLY A 20 -55.66 2.20 7.83
C GLY A 20 -55.44 0.71 8.11
N GLY A 21 -54.18 0.31 8.27
CA GLY A 21 -53.75 -0.94 8.88
C GLY A 21 -52.23 -0.94 8.96
N GLY A 22 -51.69 -0.95 10.18
CA GLY A 22 -50.26 -1.14 10.39
C GLY A 22 -49.91 -2.58 10.04
N ASP A 23 -48.88 -2.77 9.23
CA ASP A 23 -48.28 -4.07 9.00
C ASP A 23 -46.76 -3.93 8.91
N SER A 24 -46.13 -4.69 9.80
CA SER A 24 -44.73 -5.07 9.87
C SER A 24 -44.15 -5.44 8.51
N PHE A 25 -42.96 -4.90 8.21
CA PHE A 25 -42.14 -5.34 7.09
C PHE A 25 -41.74 -6.82 7.28
N PRO A 26 -41.95 -7.69 6.27
CA PRO A 26 -41.47 -9.07 6.33
C PRO A 26 -39.97 -9.11 6.06
N LEU A 27 -39.21 -9.57 7.04
CA LEU A 27 -37.83 -10.05 6.89
C LEU A 27 -37.86 -11.38 6.15
N THR A 28 -37.59 -11.37 4.84
CA THR A 28 -37.09 -12.54 4.12
C THR A 28 -36.03 -12.12 3.10
N GLY A 29 -34.77 -12.33 3.46
CA GLY A 29 -33.62 -12.20 2.57
C GLY A 29 -32.55 -13.16 3.07
N ALA A 30 -32.12 -14.06 2.20
CA ALA A 30 -31.28 -15.21 2.46
C ALA A 30 -30.05 -14.91 3.36
N GLY A 31 -29.72 -15.88 4.22
CA GLY A 31 -28.50 -15.84 5.01
C GLY A 31 -27.28 -15.73 4.11
N SER A 32 -26.75 -14.51 3.98
CA SER A 32 -25.36 -14.28 3.66
C SER A 32 -24.56 -14.96 4.75
N ALA A 33 -23.71 -15.92 4.40
CA ALA A 33 -22.64 -16.32 5.31
C ALA A 33 -21.93 -15.03 5.75
N ALA A 34 -21.86 -14.79 7.07
CA ALA A 34 -21.14 -13.64 7.59
C ALA A 34 -19.70 -13.75 7.08
N ALA A 35 -19.20 -12.70 6.41
CA ALA A 35 -17.80 -12.65 6.02
C ALA A 35 -16.94 -12.83 7.29
N PRO A 36 -15.89 -13.67 7.25
CA PRO A 36 -15.01 -13.82 8.40
C PRO A 36 -14.45 -12.44 8.77
N MET A 37 -14.57 -12.05 10.04
CA MET A 37 -14.19 -10.71 10.52
C MET A 37 -12.73 -10.63 10.98
N VAL A 38 -11.85 -11.47 10.45
CA VAL A 38 -10.42 -11.27 10.53
C VAL A 38 -9.95 -11.15 9.09
N TYR A 39 -9.27 -10.05 8.76
CA TYR A 39 -8.69 -9.87 7.43
C TYR A 39 -7.68 -10.99 7.17
N SER A 40 -8.12 -11.97 6.40
CA SER A 40 -7.40 -13.21 6.14
C SER A 40 -7.53 -13.50 4.65
N PRO A 41 -6.72 -12.82 3.81
CA PRO A 41 -6.74 -13.05 2.38
C PRO A 41 -6.30 -14.49 2.12
N THR A 42 -7.09 -15.22 1.33
CA THR A 42 -6.83 -16.63 1.04
C THR A 42 -6.29 -16.80 -0.37
N PRO A 43 -5.20 -17.57 -0.55
CA PRO A 43 -4.77 -18.00 -1.87
C PRO A 43 -5.88 -18.74 -2.60
N ARG A 44 -6.03 -18.46 -3.89
CA ARG A 44 -7.03 -19.08 -4.76
C ARG A 44 -6.36 -19.79 -5.91
N VAL A 45 -6.90 -20.93 -6.31
CA VAL A 45 -6.48 -21.60 -7.54
C VAL A 45 -6.94 -20.79 -8.74
N THR A 46 -6.03 -20.56 -9.69
CA THR A 46 -6.38 -20.06 -11.01
C THR A 46 -6.64 -21.23 -11.95
N GLY A 47 -7.70 -21.15 -12.74
CA GLY A 47 -7.99 -22.14 -13.79
C GLY A 47 -7.86 -21.57 -15.20
N GLY A 48 -8.42 -22.28 -16.17
CA GLY A 48 -8.42 -21.87 -17.57
C GLY A 48 -7.12 -22.25 -18.29
N GLU A 49 -6.51 -21.30 -18.98
CA GLU A 49 -5.29 -21.52 -19.75
C GLU A 49 -4.05 -21.50 -18.85
N LEU A 50 -3.22 -22.53 -18.96
CA LEU A 50 -1.97 -22.63 -18.20
C LEU A 50 -0.96 -21.65 -18.78
N LEU A 51 -0.48 -20.73 -17.94
CA LEU A 51 0.55 -19.77 -18.30
C LEU A 51 1.98 -20.32 -18.17
N GLY A 52 2.16 -21.59 -17.78
CA GLY A 52 3.49 -22.16 -17.55
C GLY A 52 4.33 -21.36 -16.55
N ALA A 53 5.65 -21.54 -16.60
CA ALA A 53 6.60 -20.80 -15.78
C ALA A 53 7.14 -19.56 -16.49
N LEU A 54 6.23 -18.65 -16.89
CA LEU A 54 6.57 -17.41 -17.59
C LEU A 54 7.34 -16.42 -16.70
N VAL A 55 8.59 -16.19 -17.07
CA VAL A 55 9.52 -15.20 -16.51
C VAL A 55 9.68 -14.03 -17.49
N GLY A 56 9.94 -12.83 -16.96
CA GLY A 56 10.12 -11.62 -17.78
C GLY A 56 8.87 -11.21 -18.57
N THR A 57 7.70 -11.77 -18.21
CA THR A 57 6.40 -11.32 -18.69
C THR A 57 6.02 -10.01 -18.01
N SER A 58 5.22 -9.19 -18.68
CA SER A 58 4.64 -8.00 -18.05
C SER A 58 3.28 -8.33 -17.44
N LEU A 59 2.99 -7.80 -16.25
CA LEU A 59 1.68 -7.85 -15.62
C LEU A 59 1.14 -6.43 -15.45
N THR A 60 0.02 -6.12 -16.11
CA THR A 60 -0.63 -4.81 -15.97
C THR A 60 -2.05 -4.97 -15.46
N VAL A 61 -2.37 -4.31 -14.34
CA VAL A 61 -3.72 -4.24 -13.79
C VAL A 61 -4.49 -3.13 -14.51
N VAL A 62 -5.67 -3.47 -15.02
CA VAL A 62 -6.62 -2.54 -15.63
C VAL A 62 -8.00 -2.84 -15.07
N ASP A 63 -8.50 -1.94 -14.22
CA ASP A 63 -9.68 -2.16 -13.38
C ASP A 63 -9.56 -3.48 -12.60
N ASP A 64 -10.54 -4.38 -12.71
CA ASP A 64 -10.55 -5.70 -12.07
C ASP A 64 -9.88 -6.81 -12.92
N SER A 65 -9.19 -6.42 -13.99
CA SER A 65 -8.52 -7.35 -14.90
C SER A 65 -7.01 -7.24 -14.81
N ILE A 66 -6.32 -8.38 -14.84
CA ILE A 66 -4.88 -8.46 -14.98
C ILE A 66 -4.57 -8.95 -16.39
N TYR A 67 -3.79 -8.17 -17.13
CA TYR A 67 -3.29 -8.54 -18.44
C TYR A 67 -1.84 -9.00 -18.33
N THR A 68 -1.52 -10.15 -18.93
CA THR A 68 -0.15 -10.58 -19.15
C THR A 68 0.18 -10.45 -20.62
N PHE A 69 1.40 -10.01 -20.95
CA PHE A 69 1.87 -10.02 -22.33
C PHE A 69 3.26 -10.63 -22.41
N ALA A 70 3.43 -11.55 -23.36
CA ALA A 70 4.70 -12.16 -23.72
C ALA A 70 5.41 -12.81 -22.51
N GLY A 71 6.73 -12.95 -22.57
CA GLY A 71 7.54 -13.63 -21.55
C GLY A 71 8.25 -14.87 -22.08
N PHE A 72 9.06 -15.46 -21.22
CA PHE A 72 9.92 -16.60 -21.50
C PHE A 72 9.59 -17.73 -20.53
N ASP A 73 9.32 -18.92 -21.05
CA ASP A 73 9.09 -20.09 -20.21
C ASP A 73 10.43 -20.75 -19.88
N GLN A 74 10.75 -20.76 -18.59
CA GLN A 74 12.07 -21.21 -18.12
C GLN A 74 12.37 -22.70 -18.32
N TYR A 75 11.37 -23.54 -18.60
CA TYR A 75 11.59 -24.98 -18.82
C TYR A 75 11.55 -25.37 -20.28
N THR A 76 10.71 -24.70 -21.07
CA THR A 76 10.61 -24.96 -22.50
C THR A 76 11.58 -24.14 -23.34
N ASP A 77 12.21 -23.12 -22.73
CA ASP A 77 13.10 -22.16 -23.39
C ASP A 77 12.39 -21.35 -24.51
N GLU A 78 11.05 -21.38 -24.53
CA GLU A 78 10.25 -20.68 -25.54
C GLU A 78 9.93 -19.25 -25.11
N VAL A 79 10.06 -18.31 -26.06
CA VAL A 79 9.62 -16.92 -25.87
C VAL A 79 8.27 -16.73 -26.55
N TYR A 80 7.35 -16.05 -25.87
CA TYR A 80 5.99 -15.83 -26.34
C TYR A 80 5.73 -14.37 -26.71
N ASN A 81 4.67 -14.15 -27.48
CA ASN A 81 4.00 -12.84 -27.66
C ASN A 81 2.48 -12.97 -27.42
N SER A 82 2.09 -13.99 -26.67
CA SER A 82 0.69 -14.22 -26.30
C SER A 82 0.23 -13.16 -25.31
N LEU A 83 -1.07 -12.83 -25.40
CA LEU A 83 -1.76 -11.92 -24.50
C LEU A 83 -2.77 -12.74 -23.72
N HIS A 84 -2.69 -12.70 -22.40
CA HIS A 84 -3.67 -13.35 -21.53
C HIS A 84 -4.34 -12.34 -20.60
N LYS A 85 -5.54 -12.69 -20.19
CA LYS A 85 -6.37 -11.90 -19.29
C LYS A 85 -6.88 -12.78 -18.17
N LEU A 86 -6.72 -12.32 -16.95
CA LEU A 86 -7.43 -12.79 -15.76
C LEU A 86 -8.42 -11.72 -15.33
N THR A 87 -9.64 -12.10 -15.00
CA THR A 87 -10.56 -11.21 -14.29
C THR A 87 -10.70 -11.73 -12.87
N TYR A 88 -10.25 -10.93 -11.90
CA TYR A 88 -10.31 -11.33 -10.51
C TYR A 88 -11.72 -11.16 -9.96
N SER A 89 -12.19 -12.13 -9.16
CA SER A 89 -13.51 -12.06 -8.55
C SER A 89 -13.52 -12.82 -7.23
N ASP A 90 -13.98 -12.18 -6.16
CA ASP A 90 -14.10 -12.79 -4.83
C ASP A 90 -15.07 -13.97 -4.79
N HIS A 91 -16.06 -14.00 -5.68
CA HIS A 91 -17.11 -15.01 -5.67
C HIS A 91 -17.03 -16.06 -6.78
N ASN A 92 -16.13 -15.90 -7.75
CA ASN A 92 -16.09 -16.73 -8.96
C ASN A 92 -14.70 -17.31 -9.20
N GLU A 93 -14.61 -18.31 -10.08
CA GLU A 93 -13.32 -18.86 -10.51
C GLU A 93 -12.45 -17.78 -11.19
N CYS A 94 -11.19 -17.74 -10.79
CA CYS A 94 -10.19 -16.86 -11.40
C CYS A 94 -9.55 -17.60 -12.58
N ASN A 95 -10.09 -17.43 -13.78
CA ASN A 95 -9.63 -18.18 -14.96
C ASN A 95 -8.82 -17.32 -15.92
N TRP A 96 -7.60 -17.76 -16.22
CA TRP A 96 -6.76 -17.20 -17.28
C TRP A 96 -7.36 -17.52 -18.65
N LYS A 97 -7.37 -16.53 -19.54
CA LYS A 97 -7.87 -16.67 -20.91
C LYS A 97 -6.91 -16.02 -21.87
N ARG A 98 -6.45 -16.75 -22.89
CA ARG A 98 -5.74 -16.12 -24.01
C ARG A 98 -6.69 -15.28 -24.84
N VAL A 99 -6.27 -14.06 -25.09
CA VAL A 99 -6.95 -13.11 -25.96
C VAL A 99 -6.54 -13.43 -27.40
N ILE A 100 -7.27 -14.35 -28.03
CA ILE A 100 -6.97 -14.84 -29.38
C ILE A 100 -7.45 -13.92 -30.51
N TYR A 101 -8.42 -13.04 -30.23
CA TYR A 101 -8.97 -12.11 -31.22
C TYR A 101 -8.46 -10.69 -30.98
N THR A 102 -7.26 -10.42 -31.46
CA THR A 102 -6.74 -9.04 -31.57
C THR A 102 -6.68 -8.60 -33.02
N LYS A 103 -6.81 -7.31 -33.26
CA LYS A 103 -6.63 -6.67 -34.57
C LYS A 103 -5.23 -6.07 -34.65
N GLY A 104 -4.77 -5.80 -35.87
CA GLY A 104 -3.40 -5.33 -36.08
C GLY A 104 -2.36 -6.44 -35.87
N ARG A 105 -1.09 -6.10 -36.03
CA ARG A 105 0.02 -7.05 -35.87
C ARG A 105 0.51 -6.99 -34.42
N PRO A 106 0.51 -8.10 -33.65
CA PRO A 106 1.11 -8.10 -32.32
C PRO A 106 2.63 -7.87 -32.42
N PRO A 107 3.28 -7.39 -31.34
CA PRO A 107 4.72 -7.26 -31.29
C PRO A 107 5.40 -8.64 -31.46
N ALA A 108 6.68 -8.61 -31.83
CA ALA A 108 7.50 -9.82 -31.81
C ALA A 108 7.56 -10.45 -30.41
N LYS A 109 7.81 -11.77 -30.36
CA LYS A 109 8.11 -12.54 -29.15
C LYS A 109 9.15 -11.80 -28.33
N ARG A 110 8.89 -11.60 -27.02
CA ARG A 110 9.80 -10.86 -26.16
C ARG A 110 9.67 -11.20 -24.68
N ASN A 111 10.76 -11.13 -23.93
CA ASN A 111 10.78 -11.15 -22.46
C ASN A 111 11.55 -9.93 -21.92
N ASP A 112 11.46 -9.67 -20.62
CA ASP A 112 12.13 -8.56 -19.92
C ASP A 112 11.82 -7.16 -20.51
N HIS A 113 10.63 -7.02 -21.11
CA HIS A 113 10.08 -5.76 -21.62
C HIS A 113 9.28 -5.02 -20.54
N SER A 114 8.96 -3.75 -20.78
CA SER A 114 8.01 -3.00 -19.95
C SER A 114 6.64 -2.93 -20.62
N ALA A 115 5.58 -3.02 -19.82
CA ALA A 115 4.24 -2.61 -20.21
C ALA A 115 3.72 -1.56 -19.22
N SER A 116 3.26 -0.43 -19.73
CA SER A 116 2.72 0.67 -18.92
C SER A 116 1.34 1.06 -19.40
N LEU A 117 0.39 1.23 -18.47
CA LEU A 117 -0.96 1.70 -18.79
C LEU A 117 -0.91 3.20 -19.13
N TRP A 118 -1.39 3.56 -20.32
CA TRP A 118 -1.57 4.93 -20.76
C TRP A 118 -3.05 5.28 -20.77
N GLY A 119 -3.43 6.31 -20.02
CA GLY A 119 -4.84 6.68 -19.85
C GLY A 119 -5.57 5.60 -19.05
N LYS A 120 -6.62 5.02 -19.62
CA LYS A 120 -7.40 3.95 -18.95
C LYS A 120 -7.46 2.65 -19.75
N ASP A 121 -7.08 2.69 -21.02
CA ASP A 121 -7.43 1.64 -21.98
C ASP A 121 -6.33 1.37 -23.02
N LYS A 122 -5.11 1.85 -22.82
CA LYS A 122 -4.00 1.58 -23.75
C LYS A 122 -2.80 1.01 -23.01
N LEU A 123 -2.29 -0.15 -23.42
CA LEU A 123 -1.04 -0.70 -22.91
C LEU A 123 0.11 -0.32 -23.85
N VAL A 124 1.11 0.38 -23.34
CA VAL A 124 2.31 0.76 -24.10
C VAL A 124 3.44 -0.21 -23.78
N ILE A 125 3.93 -0.90 -24.80
CA ILE A 125 5.00 -1.89 -24.71
C ILE A 125 6.30 -1.30 -25.27
N PHE A 126 7.40 -1.48 -24.54
CA PHE A 126 8.74 -1.09 -24.98
C PHE A 126 9.80 -2.06 -24.49
N GLY A 127 10.84 -2.26 -25.30
CA GLY A 127 11.99 -3.08 -24.92
C GLY A 127 11.74 -4.58 -25.06
N GLY A 128 12.64 -5.33 -24.43
CA GLY A 128 12.65 -6.78 -24.39
C GLY A 128 13.61 -7.43 -25.38
N SER A 129 13.91 -8.71 -25.16
CA SER A 129 14.73 -9.55 -26.04
C SER A 129 13.89 -10.65 -26.67
N SER A 130 14.24 -11.05 -27.89
CA SER A 130 13.68 -12.24 -28.56
C SER A 130 14.57 -13.48 -28.33
N GLU A 131 14.15 -14.64 -28.85
CA GLU A 131 14.95 -15.89 -28.89
C GLU A 131 16.32 -15.68 -29.56
N GLU A 132 16.43 -14.77 -30.53
CA GLU A 132 17.71 -14.35 -31.10
C GLU A 132 18.46 -13.45 -30.11
N GLU A 133 19.39 -14.03 -29.34
CA GLU A 133 20.09 -13.44 -28.18
C GLU A 133 20.78 -12.08 -28.44
N GLU A 134 21.07 -11.74 -29.70
CA GLU A 134 21.86 -10.56 -30.04
C GLU A 134 21.04 -9.25 -30.16
N LYS A 135 19.71 -9.32 -30.25
CA LYS A 135 18.88 -8.14 -30.57
C LYS A 135 17.85 -7.80 -29.51
N TYR A 136 18.04 -6.65 -28.88
CA TYR A 136 17.03 -6.04 -28.02
C TYR A 136 16.11 -5.11 -28.81
N HIS A 137 14.84 -5.10 -28.44
CA HIS A 137 13.82 -4.30 -29.08
C HIS A 137 13.83 -2.85 -28.58
N ASN A 138 13.54 -1.91 -29.49
CA ASN A 138 13.35 -0.49 -29.20
C ASN A 138 12.10 0.07 -29.90
N ASP A 139 11.20 -0.81 -30.35
CA ASP A 139 9.91 -0.46 -30.92
C ASP A 139 8.92 -0.06 -29.82
N ILE A 140 7.94 0.77 -30.21
CA ILE A 140 6.77 1.07 -29.39
C ILE A 140 5.60 0.34 -30.01
N ALA A 141 4.94 -0.49 -29.21
CA ALA A 141 3.67 -1.10 -29.59
C ALA A 141 2.60 -0.70 -28.57
N ILE A 142 1.39 -0.45 -29.05
CA ILE A 142 0.25 -0.09 -28.22
C ILE A 142 -0.85 -1.10 -28.43
N LEU A 143 -1.39 -1.64 -27.35
CA LEU A 143 -2.65 -2.36 -27.38
C LEU A 143 -3.77 -1.45 -26.88
N ASP A 144 -4.69 -1.09 -27.78
CA ASP A 144 -5.95 -0.46 -27.40
C ASP A 144 -6.90 -1.53 -26.86
N LEU A 145 -7.18 -1.50 -25.56
CA LEU A 145 -8.00 -2.47 -24.84
C LEU A 145 -9.49 -2.35 -25.14
N THR A 146 -9.94 -1.17 -25.59
CA THR A 146 -11.33 -0.93 -25.99
C THR A 146 -11.65 -1.64 -27.31
N THR A 147 -10.74 -1.55 -28.28
CA THR A 147 -10.92 -2.12 -29.62
C THR A 147 -10.22 -3.46 -29.82
N MET A 148 -9.36 -3.85 -28.86
CA MET A 148 -8.41 -4.96 -28.93
C MET A 148 -7.51 -4.89 -30.17
N THR A 149 -6.95 -3.71 -30.45
CA THR A 149 -6.14 -3.45 -31.65
C THR A 149 -4.70 -3.09 -31.28
N TRP A 150 -3.75 -3.77 -31.90
CA TRP A 150 -2.34 -3.44 -31.86
C TRP A 150 -2.00 -2.32 -32.86
N GLU A 151 -1.34 -1.28 -32.37
CA GLU A 151 -0.86 -0.13 -33.12
C GLU A 151 0.66 0.01 -32.95
N HIS A 152 1.34 0.47 -34.01
CA HIS A 152 2.79 0.68 -34.03
C HIS A 152 3.08 2.11 -34.49
N PRO A 153 3.05 3.08 -33.55
CA PRO A 153 3.33 4.47 -33.89
C PRO A 153 4.72 4.64 -34.47
N THR A 154 4.83 5.47 -35.50
CA THR A 154 6.14 5.92 -35.97
C THR A 154 6.67 6.95 -34.98
N THR A 155 7.86 6.71 -34.43
CA THR A 155 8.52 7.63 -33.51
C THR A 155 9.57 8.46 -34.23
N PHE A 156 9.81 9.67 -33.72
CA PHE A 156 10.73 10.67 -34.28
C PHE A 156 11.73 11.14 -33.23
N GLY A 157 12.79 11.83 -33.66
CA GLY A 157 13.85 12.33 -32.77
C GLY A 157 14.93 11.28 -32.50
N ASN A 158 15.59 11.41 -31.35
CA ASN A 158 16.71 10.56 -30.94
C ASN A 158 16.21 9.21 -30.40
N ARG A 159 15.87 8.29 -31.32
CA ARG A 159 15.39 6.96 -30.96
C ARG A 159 16.46 6.20 -30.15
N PRO A 160 16.10 5.63 -28.99
CA PRO A 160 17.04 4.90 -28.14
C PRO A 160 17.39 3.52 -28.70
N ASP A 161 18.49 2.96 -28.20
CA ASP A 161 18.84 1.56 -28.42
C ASP A 161 17.92 0.62 -27.63
N GLY A 162 17.82 -0.61 -28.12
CA GLY A 162 17.01 -1.63 -27.50
C GLY A 162 17.56 -2.05 -26.13
N ARG A 163 16.66 -2.33 -25.21
CA ARG A 163 17.01 -2.66 -23.82
C ARG A 163 16.06 -3.66 -23.17
N VAL A 164 16.57 -4.31 -22.13
CA VAL A 164 15.84 -5.24 -21.26
C VAL A 164 15.97 -4.83 -19.79
N ARG A 165 15.06 -5.29 -18.93
CA ARG A 165 15.10 -5.11 -17.46
C ARG A 165 15.17 -3.64 -17.00
N HIS A 166 14.72 -2.72 -17.85
CA HIS A 166 14.51 -1.30 -17.53
C HIS A 166 13.20 -1.12 -16.76
N SER A 167 13.02 0.06 -16.18
CA SER A 167 11.73 0.50 -15.67
C SER A 167 11.10 1.52 -16.59
N ALA A 168 9.77 1.52 -16.69
CA ALA A 168 9.02 2.50 -17.47
C ALA A 168 7.78 3.00 -16.73
N THR A 169 7.61 4.32 -16.68
CA THR A 169 6.49 5.01 -16.04
C THR A 169 5.87 6.00 -17.00
N ILE A 170 4.54 6.06 -17.05
CA ILE A 170 3.83 7.07 -17.84
C ILE A 170 3.29 8.14 -16.91
N HIS A 171 3.64 9.40 -17.18
CA HIS A 171 3.11 10.53 -16.44
C HIS A 171 2.89 11.72 -17.37
N ASN A 172 1.72 12.36 -17.30
CA ASN A 172 1.33 13.50 -18.14
C ASN A 172 1.59 13.29 -19.64
N ASN A 173 1.15 12.15 -20.18
CA ASN A 173 1.35 11.74 -21.58
C ASN A 173 2.82 11.65 -22.03
N LYS A 174 3.74 11.44 -21.10
CA LYS A 174 5.14 11.14 -21.39
C LYS A 174 5.50 9.78 -20.81
N LEU A 175 6.19 8.96 -21.61
CA LEU A 175 6.78 7.70 -21.18
C LEU A 175 8.22 7.96 -20.78
N TYR A 176 8.52 7.70 -19.51
CA TYR A 176 9.85 7.81 -18.91
C TYR A 176 10.44 6.41 -18.80
N ILE A 177 11.67 6.22 -19.31
CA ILE A 177 12.36 4.93 -19.29
C ILE A 177 13.71 5.11 -18.64
N ALA A 178 13.96 4.38 -17.55
CA ALA A 178 15.18 4.46 -16.76
C ALA A 178 15.92 3.12 -16.75
N GLY A 179 17.26 3.19 -16.86
CA GLY A 179 18.16 2.05 -16.71
C GLY A 179 17.93 0.94 -17.74
N GLY A 180 18.16 -0.30 -17.29
CA GLY A 180 18.14 -1.51 -18.11
C GLY A 180 19.51 -1.91 -18.66
N ILE A 181 19.53 -3.00 -19.43
CA ILE A 181 20.71 -3.56 -20.11
C ILE A 181 20.56 -3.33 -21.61
N LEU A 182 21.62 -2.84 -22.25
CA LEU A 182 21.69 -2.62 -23.70
C LEU A 182 22.35 -3.82 -24.40
N SER A 183 22.05 -4.03 -25.68
CA SER A 183 22.71 -5.10 -26.46
C SER A 183 24.21 -4.82 -26.57
N SER A 184 25.03 -5.87 -26.53
CA SER A 184 26.50 -5.81 -26.59
C SER A 184 27.04 -5.08 -27.82
N THR A 185 26.29 -5.10 -28.93
CA THR A 185 26.59 -4.36 -30.16
C THR A 185 26.54 -2.83 -29.99
N ALA A 186 25.75 -2.32 -29.03
CA ALA A 186 25.73 -0.91 -28.66
C ALA A 186 26.85 -0.54 -27.67
N ALA A 187 27.22 -1.47 -26.78
CA ALA A 187 28.31 -1.26 -25.82
C ALA A 187 29.70 -1.19 -26.51
N SER A 188 29.91 -1.95 -27.60
CA SER A 188 31.19 -1.96 -28.34
C SER A 188 31.47 -0.67 -29.14
N ALA A 189 30.50 0.23 -29.32
CA ALA A 189 30.74 1.52 -29.97
C ALA A 189 31.41 2.56 -29.05
N THR A 190 31.61 2.24 -27.76
CA THR A 190 32.03 3.22 -26.74
C THR A 190 33.54 3.29 -26.47
N THR A 191 34.39 2.49 -27.12
CA THR A 191 35.87 2.59 -27.01
C THR A 191 36.54 3.38 -28.13
N GLY A 192 35.78 3.90 -29.10
CA GLY A 192 36.28 4.80 -30.14
C GLY A 192 35.70 6.21 -29.98
N GLY A 193 36.53 7.16 -29.54
CA GLY A 193 36.14 8.56 -29.41
C GLY A 193 35.59 9.16 -30.72
N GLY A 194 34.27 9.30 -30.80
CA GLY A 194 33.58 9.99 -31.88
C GLY A 194 32.11 10.14 -31.56
N SER A 195 31.69 11.35 -31.18
CA SER A 195 30.30 11.86 -31.07
C SER A 195 29.18 10.82 -31.20
N GLY A 196 29.02 9.95 -30.20
CA GLY A 196 27.94 8.96 -30.12
C GLY A 196 26.62 9.61 -29.67
N GLY A 197 25.50 9.08 -30.17
CA GLY A 197 24.17 9.60 -29.87
C GLY A 197 23.85 9.50 -28.37
N GLN A 198 23.28 10.55 -27.77
CA GLN A 198 23.13 10.65 -26.32
C GLN A 198 22.19 9.62 -25.66
N GLY A 199 21.50 8.77 -26.43
CA GLY A 199 20.55 7.75 -25.94
C GLY A 199 21.15 6.34 -25.76
N GLN A 200 22.47 6.21 -25.90
CA GLN A 200 23.19 4.95 -25.96
C GLN A 200 23.73 4.47 -24.60
N HIS A 201 23.36 5.14 -23.51
CA HIS A 201 23.92 4.89 -22.18
C HIS A 201 22.82 4.49 -21.18
N PRO A 202 23.01 3.44 -20.37
CA PRO A 202 22.00 3.01 -19.39
C PRO A 202 21.89 3.94 -18.17
N ASP A 203 22.80 4.90 -18.01
CA ASP A 203 22.75 6.06 -17.10
C ASP A 203 21.97 7.25 -17.67
N THR A 204 21.03 7.00 -18.58
CA THR A 204 20.16 8.05 -19.14
C THR A 204 18.68 7.72 -18.92
N LEU A 205 17.93 8.76 -18.58
CA LEU A 205 16.49 8.80 -18.59
C LEU A 205 16.03 9.18 -20.01
N LEU A 206 15.30 8.26 -20.64
CA LEU A 206 14.68 8.50 -21.93
C LEU A 206 13.26 8.99 -21.74
N VAL A 207 12.83 9.95 -22.55
CA VAL A 207 11.48 10.51 -22.48
C VAL A 207 10.87 10.54 -23.87
N LEU A 208 9.75 9.82 -24.04
CA LEU A 208 8.92 9.85 -25.25
C LEU A 208 7.63 10.61 -24.97
N ASP A 209 7.35 11.64 -25.77
CA ASP A 209 6.03 12.28 -25.78
C ASP A 209 5.04 11.37 -26.52
N LEU A 210 3.98 10.91 -25.83
CA LEU A 210 3.00 9.97 -26.36
C LEU A 210 1.94 10.63 -27.24
N ILE A 211 1.87 11.97 -27.27
CA ILE A 211 0.98 12.71 -28.16
C ILE A 211 1.67 12.96 -29.49
N THR A 212 2.93 13.40 -29.46
CA THR A 212 3.67 13.77 -30.67
C THR A 212 4.53 12.63 -31.22
N TRP A 213 4.76 11.57 -30.44
CA TRP A 213 5.69 10.48 -30.75
C TRP A 213 7.14 10.94 -30.96
N ILE A 214 7.54 12.00 -30.26
CA ILE A 214 8.90 12.56 -30.35
C ILE A 214 9.70 12.18 -29.11
N TRP A 215 10.83 11.50 -29.32
CA TRP A 215 11.84 11.30 -28.30
C TRP A 215 12.54 12.62 -27.98
N GLN A 216 12.55 12.98 -26.70
CA GLN A 216 13.29 14.13 -26.20
C GLN A 216 14.77 13.79 -26.02
N ASP A 217 15.59 14.83 -25.82
CA ASP A 217 17.00 14.63 -25.52
C ASP A 217 17.17 13.85 -24.21
N PRO A 218 18.02 12.80 -24.20
CA PRO A 218 18.26 12.00 -23.01
C PRO A 218 18.83 12.83 -21.86
N VAL A 219 18.37 12.54 -20.65
CA VAL A 219 18.79 13.25 -19.43
C VAL A 219 19.64 12.31 -18.58
N PRO A 220 20.79 12.74 -18.02
CA PRO A 220 21.56 11.90 -17.10
C PRO A 220 20.71 11.42 -15.91
N PHE A 221 20.78 10.13 -15.60
CA PHE A 221 20.04 9.51 -14.52
C PHE A 221 20.75 8.24 -14.00
N VAL A 222 20.10 7.51 -13.10
CA VAL A 222 20.74 6.38 -12.41
C VAL A 222 20.76 5.14 -13.29
N ARG A 223 21.95 4.58 -13.50
CA ARG A 223 22.14 3.25 -14.08
C ARG A 223 21.70 2.19 -13.09
N ARG A 224 20.65 1.43 -13.43
CA ARG A 224 20.16 0.32 -12.61
C ARG A 224 19.36 -0.67 -13.44
N THR A 225 19.24 -1.92 -12.99
CA THR A 225 18.40 -2.96 -13.62
C THR A 225 17.41 -3.53 -12.62
N GLN A 226 16.27 -4.05 -13.09
CA GLN A 226 15.23 -4.68 -12.24
C GLN A 226 14.74 -3.76 -11.09
N HIS A 227 14.74 -2.45 -11.33
CA HIS A 227 14.29 -1.44 -10.39
C HIS A 227 12.89 -0.97 -10.78
N ILE A 228 12.26 -0.19 -9.92
CA ILE A 228 11.03 0.53 -10.25
C ILE A 228 11.30 2.01 -10.39
N THR A 229 10.57 2.64 -11.31
CA THR A 229 10.36 4.07 -11.37
C THR A 229 8.90 4.40 -11.12
N PHE A 230 8.65 5.52 -10.44
CA PHE A 230 7.31 6.02 -10.13
C PHE A 230 7.34 7.54 -9.99
N VAL A 231 6.20 8.20 -10.20
CA VAL A 231 6.11 9.66 -10.03
C VAL A 231 5.42 10.00 -8.73
N TYR A 232 6.01 10.93 -7.98
CA TYR A 232 5.38 11.52 -6.79
C TYR A 232 5.72 13.00 -6.71
N HIS A 233 4.72 13.86 -6.53
CA HIS A 233 4.88 15.33 -6.50
C HIS A 233 5.79 15.88 -7.62
N ASN A 234 5.55 15.46 -8.86
CA ASN A 234 6.28 15.94 -10.04
C ASN A 234 7.81 15.66 -10.01
N ARG A 235 8.19 14.59 -9.31
CA ARG A 235 9.51 13.99 -9.33
C ARG A 235 9.42 12.57 -9.79
N LEU A 236 10.34 12.17 -10.66
CA LEU A 236 10.51 10.77 -11.03
C LEU A 236 11.47 10.14 -10.02
N TYR A 237 10.96 9.19 -9.26
CA TYR A 237 11.72 8.42 -8.28
C TYR A 237 12.16 7.09 -8.88
N LEU A 238 13.27 6.56 -8.35
CA LEU A 238 13.84 5.26 -8.67
C LEU A 238 14.21 4.56 -7.35
N PHE A 239 13.75 3.32 -7.18
CA PHE A 239 13.99 2.52 -5.97
C PHE A 239 14.23 1.04 -6.27
N GLY A 240 14.99 0.36 -5.40
CA GLY A 240 15.28 -1.07 -5.49
C GLY A 240 16.14 -1.42 -6.70
N GLY A 241 16.22 -2.71 -7.06
CA GLY A 241 16.98 -3.21 -8.21
C GLY A 241 18.48 -3.45 -7.97
N LEU A 242 19.17 -3.85 -9.02
CA LEU A 242 20.59 -4.22 -9.03
C LEU A 242 21.45 -3.11 -9.62
N GLN A 243 22.54 -2.80 -8.93
CA GLN A 243 23.61 -1.92 -9.38
C GLN A 243 24.54 -2.65 -10.37
N GLU A 244 25.51 -1.92 -10.91
CA GLU A 244 26.48 -2.46 -11.87
C GLU A 244 27.39 -3.53 -11.27
N ASP A 245 27.69 -3.44 -9.97
CA ASP A 245 28.42 -4.44 -9.18
C ASP A 245 27.53 -5.61 -8.73
N MET A 246 26.32 -5.73 -9.28
CA MET A 246 25.31 -6.73 -8.93
C MET A 246 24.82 -6.66 -7.46
N THR A 247 25.16 -5.61 -6.73
CA THR A 247 24.63 -5.38 -5.38
C THR A 247 23.23 -4.78 -5.45
N ARG A 248 22.42 -5.07 -4.43
CA ARG A 248 21.09 -4.47 -4.29
C ARG A 248 21.19 -3.09 -3.66
N SER A 249 20.43 -2.13 -4.21
CA SER A 249 20.36 -0.77 -3.66
C SER A 249 19.13 -0.59 -2.77
N ASN A 250 19.33 0.12 -1.66
CA ASN A 250 18.29 0.54 -0.71
C ASN A 250 18.01 2.04 -0.72
N TYR A 251 18.72 2.80 -1.55
CA TYR A 251 18.58 4.25 -1.60
C TYR A 251 17.58 4.66 -2.67
N LEU A 252 16.85 5.72 -2.33
CA LEU A 252 15.88 6.35 -3.21
C LEU A 252 16.59 7.40 -4.05
N SER A 253 16.41 7.39 -5.36
CA SER A 253 16.95 8.43 -6.25
C SER A 253 15.83 9.16 -6.94
N PHE A 254 15.97 10.46 -7.21
CA PHE A 254 14.95 11.18 -7.96
C PHE A 254 15.49 12.35 -8.77
N ILE A 255 14.70 12.76 -9.76
CA ILE A 255 14.91 13.95 -10.59
C ILE A 255 13.59 14.72 -10.72
N ASP A 256 13.67 16.06 -10.71
CA ASP A 256 12.51 16.93 -10.95
C ASP A 256 12.14 16.91 -12.44
N ILE A 257 10.90 16.51 -12.78
CA ILE A 257 10.46 16.37 -14.18
C ILE A 257 9.72 17.61 -14.73
N ASN A 258 9.43 18.63 -13.90
CA ASN A 258 9.07 19.99 -14.35
C ASN A 258 9.71 21.07 -13.44
N PRO A 259 10.98 21.46 -13.67
CA PRO A 259 11.69 22.41 -12.80
C PRO A 259 11.13 23.84 -12.85
N SER A 260 10.36 24.20 -13.87
CA SER A 260 9.87 25.56 -14.12
C SER A 260 8.77 26.06 -13.17
N ASN A 261 8.21 25.21 -12.31
CA ASN A 261 7.13 25.60 -11.37
C ASN A 261 7.60 25.84 -9.92
N ASN A 262 8.86 25.56 -9.58
CA ASN A 262 9.36 25.66 -8.20
C ASN A 262 9.83 27.07 -7.78
N ASN A 263 9.78 28.08 -8.66
CA ASN A 263 10.22 29.44 -8.34
C ASN A 263 9.22 30.28 -7.53
N ASN A 264 8.05 29.75 -7.16
CA ASN A 264 7.02 30.52 -6.44
C ASN A 264 6.90 30.21 -4.94
N ASN A 265 7.78 29.40 -4.34
CA ASN A 265 7.74 29.08 -2.90
C ASN A 265 9.06 29.39 -2.16
N GLN A 266 9.71 30.51 -2.48
CA GLN A 266 10.66 31.14 -1.55
C GLN A 266 9.91 32.10 -0.62
N ASN A 267 9.43 31.58 0.51
CA ASN A 267 9.29 32.38 1.72
C ASN A 267 9.61 31.51 2.94
N GLY A 268 10.80 31.75 3.52
CA GLY A 268 11.09 31.38 4.90
C GLY A 268 12.09 30.24 5.14
N SER A 269 13.35 30.39 4.73
CA SER A 269 14.48 30.11 5.63
C SER A 269 15.78 30.65 5.04
N THR A 270 16.42 31.53 5.80
CA THR A 270 17.78 32.02 5.53
C THR A 270 18.78 30.93 5.90
N ALA A 271 19.21 30.15 4.92
CA ALA A 271 20.44 29.39 4.99
C ALA A 271 21.28 29.73 3.76
N THR A 272 22.33 30.53 3.97
CA THR A 272 23.35 30.85 2.97
C THR A 272 24.14 29.58 2.63
N ALA A 273 23.81 28.94 1.52
CA ALA A 273 24.67 27.97 0.84
C ALA A 273 25.24 28.63 -0.41
N THR A 274 26.55 28.86 -0.40
CA THR A 274 27.30 29.43 -1.53
C THR A 274 27.40 28.36 -2.62
N THR A 275 26.59 28.47 -3.68
CA THR A 275 26.71 27.63 -4.88
C THR A 275 27.20 28.47 -6.05
N THR A 276 28.39 28.17 -6.55
CA THR A 276 28.84 28.59 -7.88
C THR A 276 28.08 27.76 -8.92
N ALA A 277 26.96 28.29 -9.40
CA ALA A 277 26.17 27.70 -10.47
C ALA A 277 26.87 27.93 -11.83
N SER A 278 27.23 26.84 -12.49
CA SER A 278 27.32 26.83 -13.95
C SER A 278 26.01 26.23 -14.47
N ALA A 279 25.33 26.97 -15.34
CA ALA A 279 24.04 26.58 -15.89
C ALA A 279 24.24 25.47 -16.94
N SER A 280 23.96 24.23 -16.56
CA SER A 280 23.65 23.14 -17.49
C SER A 280 22.21 22.70 -17.26
N THR A 281 21.43 22.68 -18.33
CA THR A 281 19.98 22.43 -18.40
C THR A 281 19.57 20.97 -18.10
N GLY A 282 20.29 20.27 -17.23
CA GLY A 282 19.96 18.92 -16.75
C GLY A 282 19.57 18.98 -15.28
N GLY A 283 18.38 18.51 -14.92
CA GLY A 283 17.94 18.45 -13.53
C GLY A 283 18.94 17.66 -12.68
N LEU A 284 19.30 18.18 -11.50
CA LEU A 284 20.20 17.50 -10.58
C LEU A 284 19.53 16.22 -10.05
N VAL A 285 20.18 15.08 -10.24
CA VAL A 285 19.76 13.81 -9.63
C VAL A 285 20.10 13.85 -8.15
N THR A 286 19.11 13.55 -7.29
CA THR A 286 19.28 13.50 -5.84
C THR A 286 19.18 12.07 -5.35
N HIS A 287 20.06 11.68 -4.43
CA HIS A 287 20.06 10.38 -3.76
C HIS A 287 19.71 10.57 -2.27
N LEU A 288 18.90 9.66 -1.74
CA LEU A 288 18.42 9.67 -0.37
C LEU A 288 18.58 8.29 0.25
N ASP A 289 19.46 8.20 1.24
CA ASP A 289 19.65 7.02 2.07
C ASP A 289 18.67 7.03 3.24
N ILE A 290 17.92 5.94 3.40
CA ILE A 290 16.91 5.80 4.45
C ILE A 290 17.33 4.66 5.36
N HIS A 291 17.92 5.00 6.51
CA HIS A 291 18.31 4.04 7.53
C HIS A 291 17.20 3.86 8.57
N SER A 292 16.70 2.64 8.71
CA SER A 292 15.74 2.28 9.74
C SER A 292 15.88 0.80 10.11
N PRO A 293 15.80 0.43 11.40
CA PRO A 293 15.76 -0.98 11.80
C PRO A 293 14.47 -1.69 11.34
N LEU A 294 13.44 -0.94 10.94
CA LEU A 294 12.19 -1.46 10.40
C LEU A 294 12.22 -1.67 8.87
N ALA A 295 13.32 -1.29 8.20
CA ALA A 295 13.46 -1.45 6.77
C ALA A 295 13.47 -2.95 6.39
N PRO A 296 12.83 -3.34 5.27
CA PRO A 296 12.82 -4.71 4.81
C PRO A 296 14.22 -5.17 4.35
N SER A 297 14.52 -6.46 4.55
CA SER A 297 15.77 -7.06 4.06
C SER A 297 15.91 -6.89 2.54
N LEU A 298 17.06 -6.40 2.09
CA LEU A 298 17.31 -6.10 0.68
C LEU A 298 17.31 -7.34 -0.20
N THR A 299 17.83 -8.46 0.31
CA THR A 299 17.97 -9.72 -0.45
C THR A 299 16.62 -10.32 -0.85
N ALA A 300 15.57 -9.98 -0.13
CA ALA A 300 14.23 -10.55 -0.29
C ALA A 300 13.20 -9.57 -0.89
N GLN A 301 13.60 -8.32 -1.18
CA GLN A 301 12.73 -7.36 -1.89
C GLN A 301 12.52 -7.82 -3.34
N ARG A 302 11.28 -8.10 -3.71
CA ARG A 302 10.92 -8.59 -5.05
C ARG A 302 10.06 -7.62 -5.83
N PHE A 303 9.11 -6.99 -5.15
CA PHE A 303 8.03 -6.29 -5.82
C PHE A 303 7.75 -4.94 -5.17
N LEU A 304 7.51 -3.92 -6.00
CA LEU A 304 7.47 -2.53 -5.58
C LEU A 304 6.39 -1.82 -6.40
N GLN A 305 5.57 -0.97 -5.79
CA GLN A 305 4.67 -0.03 -6.49
C GLN A 305 4.21 1.10 -5.55
N ILE A 306 3.85 2.26 -6.08
CA ILE A 306 3.33 3.39 -5.27
C ILE A 306 1.80 3.29 -5.04
N CYS A 307 1.37 3.60 -3.81
CA CYS A 307 -0.03 3.79 -3.42
C CYS A 307 -0.19 5.11 -2.64
N GLY A 308 -0.81 6.12 -3.26
CA GLY A 308 -0.84 7.49 -2.71
C GLY A 308 0.57 8.03 -2.40
N ASP A 309 0.83 8.30 -1.12
CA ASP A 309 2.12 8.77 -0.60
C ASP A 309 3.00 7.66 0.00
N GLN A 310 2.63 6.39 -0.20
CA GLN A 310 3.34 5.23 0.33
C GLN A 310 3.97 4.43 -0.81
N LEU A 311 5.25 4.10 -0.70
CA LEU A 311 5.89 3.08 -1.52
C LEU A 311 5.62 1.70 -0.89
N VAL A 312 4.87 0.85 -1.58
CA VAL A 312 4.51 -0.50 -1.16
C VAL A 312 5.57 -1.48 -1.64
N ILE A 313 6.06 -2.32 -0.72
CA ILE A 313 7.11 -3.29 -0.97
C ILE A 313 6.64 -4.65 -0.51
N VAL A 314 6.71 -5.64 -1.39
CA VAL A 314 6.46 -7.04 -1.02
C VAL A 314 7.79 -7.77 -0.95
N VAL A 315 8.00 -8.41 0.19
CA VAL A 315 9.18 -9.22 0.48
C VAL A 315 8.75 -10.67 0.52
N THR A 316 9.38 -11.48 -0.31
CA THR A 316 9.13 -12.92 -0.39
C THR A 316 10.47 -13.66 -0.45
N PRO A 317 10.57 -14.89 0.07
CA PRO A 317 11.82 -15.62 0.12
C PRO A 317 12.29 -15.95 -1.31
N SER A 318 13.61 -16.06 -1.50
CA SER A 318 14.14 -16.62 -2.76
C SER A 318 13.94 -18.13 -2.79
N ILE A 319 13.55 -18.69 -3.94
CA ILE A 319 13.57 -20.15 -4.18
C ILE A 319 14.95 -20.73 -3.83
N SER A 320 16.02 -20.04 -4.23
CA SER A 320 17.41 -20.46 -3.97
C SER A 320 17.85 -20.40 -2.51
N GLN A 321 17.08 -19.74 -1.62
CA GLN A 321 17.43 -19.59 -0.20
C GLN A 321 16.64 -20.54 0.70
N LEU A 322 15.66 -21.28 0.17
CA LEU A 322 14.89 -22.31 0.90
C LEU A 322 15.76 -23.48 1.39
N SER A 323 16.95 -23.67 0.81
CA SER A 323 17.93 -24.67 1.25
C SER A 323 18.79 -24.20 2.43
N SER A 324 18.73 -22.93 2.81
CA SER A 324 19.46 -22.35 3.95
C SER A 324 18.49 -21.95 5.05
N ALA A 325 18.74 -22.38 6.29
CA ALA A 325 17.84 -22.24 7.46
C ALA A 325 17.58 -20.79 7.96
N ALA A 326 17.66 -19.78 7.10
CA ALA A 326 17.35 -18.40 7.43
C ALA A 326 15.85 -18.15 7.22
N ASN A 327 15.10 -17.97 8.32
CA ASN A 327 13.72 -17.48 8.32
C ASN A 327 13.68 -16.06 7.72
N VAL A 328 13.57 -15.95 6.39
CA VAL A 328 13.34 -14.67 5.72
C VAL A 328 11.88 -14.27 5.96
N ALA A 329 11.68 -13.19 6.71
CA ALA A 329 10.34 -12.66 6.98
C ALA A 329 9.68 -12.25 5.65
N SER A 330 8.60 -12.94 5.31
CA SER A 330 7.75 -12.62 4.16
C SER A 330 6.65 -11.66 4.60
N GLY A 331 6.31 -10.67 3.77
CA GLY A 331 5.29 -9.70 4.13
C GLY A 331 5.26 -8.45 3.25
N VAL A 332 4.48 -7.45 3.70
CA VAL A 332 4.30 -6.18 3.00
C VAL A 332 4.86 -5.05 3.87
N TRP A 333 5.77 -4.26 3.31
CA TRP A 333 6.30 -3.07 3.92
C TRP A 333 5.79 -1.84 3.18
N THR A 334 5.72 -0.73 3.89
CA THR A 334 5.42 0.58 3.32
C THR A 334 6.45 1.59 3.76
N LEU A 335 6.91 2.42 2.83
CA LEU A 335 7.70 3.62 3.13
C LEU A 335 6.83 4.85 2.88
N SER A 336 6.62 5.64 3.92
CA SER A 336 5.95 6.93 3.79
C SER A 336 6.87 7.92 3.09
N LEU A 337 6.50 8.41 1.92
CA LEU A 337 7.30 9.39 1.17
C LEU A 337 7.29 10.78 1.82
N LYS A 338 6.32 11.06 2.70
CA LYS A 338 6.22 12.31 3.45
C LYS A 338 7.12 12.34 4.69
N SER A 339 7.15 11.24 5.46
CA SER A 339 7.91 11.16 6.72
C SER A 339 9.20 10.33 6.63
N LEU A 340 9.40 9.65 5.50
CA LEU A 340 10.51 8.72 5.25
C LEU A 340 10.63 7.61 6.30
N GLN A 341 9.49 7.19 6.86
CA GLN A 341 9.41 6.13 7.86
C GLN A 341 8.90 4.82 7.25
N TRP A 342 9.54 3.73 7.64
CA TRP A 342 9.16 2.36 7.29
C TRP A 342 8.10 1.83 8.25
N ASN A 343 7.12 1.12 7.69
CA ASN A 343 6.12 0.38 8.44
C ASN A 343 6.00 -1.03 7.86
N CYS A 344 6.10 -2.04 8.72
CA CYS A 344 5.79 -3.42 8.36
C CYS A 344 4.29 -3.69 8.57
N ARG A 345 3.63 -4.23 7.55
CA ARG A 345 2.23 -4.64 7.58
C ARG A 345 2.21 -6.15 7.77
N GLN A 346 1.76 -6.58 8.94
CA GLN A 346 1.60 -8.01 9.19
C GLN A 346 0.48 -8.57 8.33
N LEU A 347 0.76 -9.72 7.71
CA LEU A 347 -0.18 -10.50 6.94
C LEU A 347 -0.53 -11.76 7.72
N GLY A 348 -1.74 -12.30 7.49
CA GLY A 348 -2.16 -13.56 8.09
C GLY A 348 -1.27 -14.74 7.68
N ALA A 349 -1.37 -15.86 8.41
CA ALA A 349 -0.55 -17.05 8.18
C ALA A 349 -0.62 -17.61 6.74
N HIS A 350 -1.74 -17.38 6.04
CA HIS A 350 -1.95 -17.83 4.66
C HIS A 350 -1.06 -17.15 3.62
N PHE A 351 -0.43 -16.03 3.93
CA PHE A 351 0.55 -15.43 3.03
C PHE A 351 1.79 -16.32 2.86
N GLY A 352 2.16 -17.06 3.91
CA GLY A 352 3.32 -17.96 3.90
C GLY A 352 3.05 -19.34 3.34
N SER A 353 1.82 -19.67 2.91
CA SER A 353 1.49 -21.01 2.38
C SER A 353 1.82 -21.18 0.89
N CYS A 354 2.25 -20.13 0.20
CA CYS A 354 2.59 -20.18 -1.22
C CYS A 354 3.93 -19.49 -1.50
N HIS A 355 4.61 -19.95 -2.54
CA HIS A 355 5.76 -19.28 -3.14
C HIS A 355 5.27 -18.28 -4.18
N TRP A 356 5.48 -16.99 -3.94
CA TRP A 356 5.01 -15.91 -4.81
C TRP A 356 6.12 -15.50 -5.80
N HIS A 357 5.85 -15.69 -7.09
CA HIS A 357 6.81 -15.47 -8.18
C HIS A 357 6.61 -14.15 -8.91
N SER A 358 5.37 -13.66 -8.96
CA SER A 358 5.02 -12.47 -9.73
C SER A 358 4.00 -11.62 -9.00
N PHE A 359 3.93 -10.34 -9.35
CA PHE A 359 2.99 -9.39 -8.75
C PHE A 359 2.38 -8.47 -9.79
N ALA A 360 1.17 -8.00 -9.50
CA ALA A 360 0.52 -6.97 -10.28
C ALA A 360 -0.17 -5.97 -9.35
N MET A 361 0.06 -4.69 -9.58
CA MET A 361 -0.61 -3.61 -8.87
C MET A 361 -0.67 -2.38 -9.79
N ALA A 362 -1.87 -1.80 -9.93
CA ALA A 362 -2.02 -0.53 -10.62
C ALA A 362 -1.32 0.58 -9.82
N GLU A 363 -0.76 1.57 -10.53
CA GLU A 363 -0.24 2.78 -9.89
C GLU A 363 -1.37 3.46 -9.10
N HIS A 364 -1.12 3.76 -7.82
CA HIS A 364 -2.12 4.26 -6.86
C HIS A 364 -3.34 3.34 -6.63
N GLY A 365 -3.31 2.10 -7.13
CA GLY A 365 -4.34 1.10 -6.90
C GLY A 365 -4.33 0.58 -5.46
N THR A 366 -5.51 0.22 -4.95
CA THR A 366 -5.68 -0.36 -3.61
C THR A 366 -5.71 -1.88 -3.59
N ARG A 367 -5.61 -2.53 -4.75
CA ARG A 367 -5.55 -3.99 -4.87
C ARG A 367 -4.19 -4.43 -5.37
N LEU A 368 -3.55 -5.31 -4.60
CA LEU A 368 -2.27 -5.92 -4.93
C LEU A 368 -2.49 -7.42 -5.17
N TYR A 369 -2.10 -7.89 -6.34
CA TYR A 369 -2.20 -9.30 -6.72
C TYR A 369 -0.83 -9.95 -6.65
N LEU A 370 -0.74 -11.11 -6.04
CA LEU A 370 0.45 -11.96 -6.08
C LEU A 370 0.10 -13.28 -6.73
N PHE A 371 0.98 -13.73 -7.63
CA PHE A 371 0.86 -14.97 -8.37
C PHE A 371 1.97 -15.92 -7.95
N GLY A 372 1.60 -17.17 -7.73
CA GLY A 372 2.49 -18.16 -7.13
C GLY A 372 2.01 -19.59 -7.29
N THR A 373 2.61 -20.47 -6.49
CA THR A 373 2.26 -21.89 -6.36
C THR A 373 2.35 -22.33 -4.89
N GLU A 374 1.62 -23.40 -4.51
CA GLU A 374 1.67 -23.98 -3.15
C GLU A 374 2.82 -24.97 -2.97
N GLU A 375 3.11 -25.76 -3.99
CA GLU A 375 4.24 -26.69 -4.03
C GLU A 375 5.31 -26.09 -4.95
N ASP A 376 6.59 -26.40 -4.72
CA ASP A 376 7.68 -26.12 -5.67
C ASP A 376 7.55 -27.01 -6.93
N LEU A 377 6.34 -27.14 -7.45
CA LEU A 377 6.08 -27.67 -8.77
C LEU A 377 6.70 -26.67 -9.75
N PRO A 378 7.76 -27.07 -10.47
CA PRO A 378 8.56 -26.17 -11.27
C PRO A 378 7.67 -25.41 -12.28
N ASP A 379 6.66 -26.08 -12.86
CA ASP A 379 6.03 -25.66 -14.10
C ASP A 379 4.80 -24.74 -13.96
N GLU A 380 4.43 -24.29 -12.75
CA GLU A 380 3.12 -23.64 -12.50
C GLU A 380 3.16 -22.32 -11.72
N TYR A 381 3.96 -21.34 -12.17
CA TYR A 381 4.17 -20.06 -11.44
C TYR A 381 2.93 -19.19 -11.22
N TYR A 382 1.86 -19.46 -11.96
CA TYR A 382 0.62 -18.69 -11.93
C TYR A 382 -0.59 -19.49 -11.43
N SER A 383 -0.40 -20.70 -10.89
CA SER A 383 -1.50 -21.58 -10.45
C SER A 383 -2.29 -21.06 -9.26
N LYS A 384 -1.70 -20.16 -8.47
CA LYS A 384 -2.33 -19.49 -7.35
C LYS A 384 -2.32 -17.98 -7.54
N VAL A 385 -3.40 -17.34 -7.06
CA VAL A 385 -3.51 -15.89 -6.92
C VAL A 385 -4.05 -15.53 -5.54
N ILE A 386 -3.42 -14.55 -4.89
CA ILE A 386 -3.98 -13.87 -3.72
C ILE A 386 -4.15 -12.40 -4.06
N CYS A 387 -5.29 -11.82 -3.66
CA CYS A 387 -5.52 -10.38 -3.74
C CYS A 387 -5.45 -9.80 -2.33
N LEU A 388 -4.55 -8.86 -2.14
CA LEU A 388 -4.46 -8.06 -0.92
C LEU A 388 -5.18 -6.74 -1.15
N ASP A 389 -6.11 -6.41 -0.25
CA ASP A 389 -6.71 -5.09 -0.16
C ASP A 389 -5.82 -4.24 0.73
N LEU A 390 -5.16 -3.27 0.10
CA LEU A 390 -4.22 -2.38 0.77
C LEU A 390 -4.92 -1.50 1.81
N MET A 391 -6.20 -1.16 1.62
CA MET A 391 -6.95 -0.38 2.60
C MET A 391 -7.17 -1.17 3.89
N GLU A 392 -7.45 -2.47 3.76
CA GLU A 392 -7.58 -3.39 4.91
C GLU A 392 -6.26 -3.50 5.70
N LEU A 393 -5.11 -3.38 5.01
CA LEU A 393 -3.77 -3.32 5.61
C LEU A 393 -3.41 -1.94 6.18
N GLY A 394 -4.31 -0.95 6.12
CA GLY A 394 -4.08 0.41 6.58
C GLY A 394 -3.17 1.24 5.66
N ILE A 395 -3.08 0.85 4.39
CA ILE A 395 -2.40 1.58 3.32
C ILE A 395 -3.48 2.31 2.53
N ILE A 396 -3.84 3.49 3.04
CA ILE A 396 -4.95 4.27 2.50
C ILE A 396 -4.35 5.41 1.67
N PRO A 397 -4.56 5.44 0.34
CA PRO A 397 -4.07 6.52 -0.49
C PRO A 397 -4.71 7.83 -0.05
N GLU A 398 -3.89 8.85 0.19
CA GLU A 398 -4.39 10.18 0.53
C GLU A 398 -5.12 10.76 -0.69
N PRO A 399 -6.43 11.08 -0.58
CA PRO A 399 -7.15 11.66 -1.70
C PRO A 399 -6.63 13.06 -2.00
N GLU A 400 -6.45 13.38 -3.28
CA GLU A 400 -6.01 14.71 -3.70
C GLU A 400 -6.90 15.81 -3.10
N PRO A 401 -6.32 16.91 -2.60
CA PRO A 401 -7.09 18.06 -2.15
C PRO A 401 -7.94 18.62 -3.29
N GLN A 402 -9.23 18.81 -3.04
CA GLN A 402 -10.17 19.45 -3.96
C GLN A 402 -10.16 20.98 -3.82
N LEU A 403 -9.40 21.51 -2.86
CA LEU A 403 -9.35 22.93 -2.52
C LEU A 403 -7.99 23.33 -1.94
N GLY A 404 -7.56 24.56 -2.20
CA GLY A 404 -6.49 25.21 -1.43
C GLY A 404 -6.95 25.75 -0.09
N ALA A 405 -6.02 26.30 0.71
CA ALA A 405 -6.31 26.85 2.04
C ALA A 405 -7.08 28.19 2.05
N ASP A 406 -7.46 28.71 0.87
CA ASP A 406 -7.99 30.07 0.71
C ASP A 406 -9.37 30.26 1.37
N LEU A 407 -10.25 29.25 1.32
CA LEU A 407 -11.56 29.36 1.97
C LEU A 407 -11.45 29.27 3.49
N GLY A 408 -10.42 28.63 4.05
CA GLY A 408 -10.14 28.62 5.49
C GLY A 408 -10.06 29.98 6.13
N ARG A 409 -9.55 30.97 5.37
CA ARG A 409 -9.49 32.35 5.83
C ARG A 409 -10.89 32.95 6.05
N LEU A 410 -11.91 32.51 5.31
CA LEU A 410 -13.29 32.96 5.52
C LEU A 410 -13.89 32.45 6.83
N LEU A 411 -13.36 31.35 7.38
CA LEU A 411 -13.80 30.81 8.66
C LEU A 411 -13.14 31.56 9.84
N SER A 412 -11.91 32.04 9.66
CA SER A 412 -11.11 32.71 10.71
C SER A 412 -11.20 34.24 10.67
N ASP A 413 -11.50 34.82 9.51
CA ASP A 413 -11.54 36.28 9.33
C ASP A 413 -12.88 36.87 9.79
N SER A 414 -12.83 37.57 10.91
CA SER A 414 -13.96 38.31 11.49
C SER A 414 -14.17 39.68 10.82
N THR A 415 -13.35 40.05 9.84
CA THR A 415 -13.33 41.38 9.21
C THR A 415 -14.15 41.47 7.91
N MET A 416 -15.47 41.29 8.04
CA MET A 416 -16.51 42.09 7.36
C MET A 416 -16.78 41.98 5.83
N LEU A 417 -16.14 41.13 5.02
CA LEU A 417 -16.51 41.02 3.58
C LEU A 417 -17.66 40.03 3.28
N THR A 418 -17.81 38.95 4.05
CA THR A 418 -18.99 38.07 4.00
C THR A 418 -19.33 37.62 5.42
N LYS A 419 -20.46 38.11 5.98
CA LYS A 419 -20.94 37.56 7.26
C LYS A 419 -21.55 36.18 7.01
N PRO A 420 -21.36 35.21 7.93
CA PRO A 420 -22.08 33.94 7.86
C PRO A 420 -23.59 34.18 7.85
N ASP A 421 -24.30 33.46 6.97
CA ASP A 421 -25.73 33.63 6.64
C ASP A 421 -26.55 32.38 6.98
N PHE A 422 -25.96 31.45 7.72
CA PHE A 422 -26.56 30.19 8.13
C PHE A 422 -26.00 29.71 9.47
N THR A 423 -26.81 29.01 10.25
CA THR A 423 -26.43 28.46 11.56
C THR A 423 -26.56 26.93 11.55
N LEU A 424 -25.49 26.24 11.95
CA LEU A 424 -25.53 24.82 12.30
C LEU A 424 -25.64 24.71 13.82
N ARG A 425 -26.66 24.03 14.32
CA ARG A 425 -26.90 23.85 15.75
C ARG A 425 -26.62 22.41 16.17
N SER A 426 -25.84 22.22 17.23
CA SER A 426 -25.75 20.93 17.91
C SER A 426 -27.01 20.65 18.71
N GLY A 427 -27.64 19.50 18.44
CA GLY A 427 -28.75 18.95 19.19
C GLY A 427 -28.31 18.08 20.37
N ALA A 428 -27.04 17.67 20.45
CA ALA A 428 -26.49 16.97 21.61
C ALA A 428 -26.29 17.92 22.79
N ASP A 429 -25.89 19.16 22.51
CA ASP A 429 -25.54 20.16 23.53
C ASP A 429 -26.68 21.15 23.83
N SER A 430 -27.89 20.89 23.32
CA SER A 430 -29.02 21.82 23.42
C SER A 430 -29.68 21.90 24.80
N ASP A 431 -29.35 20.99 25.73
CA ASP A 431 -29.93 20.93 27.09
C ASP A 431 -29.25 21.88 28.10
N ASP A 432 -28.09 22.46 27.77
CA ASP A 432 -27.29 23.26 28.72
C ASP A 432 -27.76 24.71 28.90
N GLY A 433 -28.87 25.12 28.27
CA GLY A 433 -29.50 26.43 28.50
C GLY A 433 -28.67 27.67 28.14
N ASN A 434 -27.43 27.51 27.68
CA ASN A 434 -26.44 28.59 27.52
C ASN A 434 -26.11 28.95 26.06
N GLY A 435 -26.99 28.66 25.09
CA GLY A 435 -26.87 29.14 23.70
C GLY A 435 -25.56 28.79 22.98
N GLY A 436 -24.76 27.86 23.51
CA GLY A 436 -23.37 27.62 23.10
C GLY A 436 -23.19 26.62 21.95
N GLY A 437 -24.27 26.02 21.44
CA GLY A 437 -24.24 24.96 20.43
C GLY A 437 -24.32 25.45 18.98
N ASP A 438 -24.27 26.76 18.72
CA ASP A 438 -24.47 27.33 17.38
C ASP A 438 -23.13 27.64 16.69
N LEU A 439 -22.98 27.16 15.45
CA LEU A 439 -21.89 27.45 14.54
C LEU A 439 -22.40 28.28 13.37
N TYR A 440 -21.77 29.44 13.16
CA TYR A 440 -22.12 30.34 12.07
C TYR A 440 -21.28 30.02 10.83
N VAL A 441 -21.95 29.73 9.72
CA VAL A 441 -21.32 29.28 8.47
C VAL A 441 -21.95 29.95 7.25
N HIS A 442 -21.25 29.88 6.12
CA HIS A 442 -21.73 30.35 4.82
C HIS A 442 -22.53 29.25 4.11
N ARG A 443 -23.80 29.52 3.80
CA ARG A 443 -24.72 28.64 3.07
C ARG A 443 -24.16 28.21 1.73
N LEU A 444 -23.45 29.11 1.05
CA LEU A 444 -22.81 28.83 -0.24
C LEU A 444 -21.81 27.67 -0.14
N ILE A 445 -21.01 27.62 0.93
CA ILE A 445 -20.04 26.54 1.15
C ILE A 445 -20.76 25.22 1.41
N LEU A 446 -21.83 25.22 2.21
CA LEU A 446 -22.64 24.03 2.45
C LEU A 446 -23.26 23.50 1.15
N LEU A 447 -23.83 24.37 0.31
CA LEU A 447 -24.41 23.99 -0.98
C LEU A 447 -23.36 23.42 -1.95
N ALA A 448 -22.14 23.96 -1.93
CA ALA A 448 -21.08 23.55 -2.84
C ALA A 448 -20.39 22.25 -2.41
N ARG A 449 -20.22 22.03 -1.09
CA ARG A 449 -19.34 20.97 -0.56
C ARG A 449 -20.06 19.88 0.21
N TRP A 450 -21.32 20.08 0.58
CA TRP A 450 -22.11 19.09 1.29
C TRP A 450 -23.33 18.68 0.46
N ARG A 451 -23.17 17.59 -0.29
CA ARG A 451 -24.18 17.11 -1.27
C ARG A 451 -25.55 16.84 -0.63
N TYR A 452 -25.57 16.33 0.60
CA TYR A 452 -26.81 16.13 1.36
C TYR A 452 -27.55 17.45 1.59
N PHE A 453 -26.84 18.50 2.01
CA PHE A 453 -27.43 19.83 2.21
C PHE A 453 -27.98 20.42 0.92
N TYR A 454 -27.23 20.27 -0.19
CA TYR A 454 -27.71 20.66 -1.51
C TYR A 454 -29.02 19.98 -1.89
N LYS A 455 -29.11 18.66 -1.74
CA LYS A 455 -30.35 17.89 -2.03
C LYS A 455 -31.51 18.37 -1.14
N LYS A 456 -31.27 18.53 0.15
CA LYS A 456 -32.29 19.00 1.10
C LYS A 456 -32.79 20.41 0.77
N ALA A 457 -31.90 21.32 0.39
CA ALA A 457 -32.27 22.67 -0.03
C ALA A 457 -33.13 22.64 -1.31
N LEU A 458 -32.85 21.72 -2.24
CA LEU A 458 -33.63 21.53 -3.46
C LEU A 458 -35.04 20.98 -3.17
N GLU A 459 -35.15 19.98 -2.29
CA GLU A 459 -36.44 19.40 -1.86
C GLU A 459 -37.34 20.43 -1.15
N MET A 460 -36.73 21.33 -0.39
CA MET A 460 -37.44 22.40 0.32
C MET A 460 -37.65 23.65 -0.55
N ASN A 461 -37.37 23.55 -1.86
CA ASN A 461 -37.55 24.61 -2.86
C ASN A 461 -36.86 25.94 -2.47
N GLY A 462 -35.69 25.85 -1.84
CA GLY A 462 -34.93 26.99 -1.33
C GLY A 462 -35.43 27.59 -0.01
N ASN A 463 -36.54 27.09 0.55
CA ASN A 463 -37.15 27.58 1.79
C ASN A 463 -36.57 26.92 3.05
N LEU A 464 -35.28 26.58 3.00
CA LEU A 464 -34.55 26.10 4.16
C LEU A 464 -34.36 27.31 5.09
N GLY A 465 -34.97 27.28 6.28
CA GLY A 465 -34.76 28.31 7.30
C GLY A 465 -33.28 28.48 7.63
N ASP A 466 -32.91 29.56 8.31
CA ASP A 466 -31.50 29.94 8.52
C ASP A 466 -30.75 29.05 9.53
N THR A 467 -31.36 27.96 9.99
CA THR A 467 -30.78 27.06 10.99
C THR A 467 -31.05 25.60 10.64
N LEU A 468 -30.01 24.77 10.74
CA LEU A 468 -30.10 23.31 10.66
C LEU A 468 -29.55 22.69 11.95
N THR A 469 -30.36 21.88 12.61
CA THR A 469 -29.96 21.13 13.81
C THR A 469 -29.43 19.74 13.42
N LEU A 470 -28.27 19.37 13.94
CA LEU A 470 -27.62 18.07 13.79
C LEU A 470 -27.45 17.43 15.18
N MET A 471 -27.59 16.11 15.30
CA MET A 471 -27.54 15.42 16.60
C MET A 471 -26.12 15.23 17.15
N GLN A 472 -25.11 15.77 16.47
CA GLN A 472 -23.71 15.51 16.81
C GLN A 472 -23.18 16.56 17.78
N PRO A 473 -22.20 16.23 18.63
CA PRO A 473 -21.57 17.19 19.54
C PRO A 473 -20.97 18.38 18.79
N LEU A 474 -20.91 19.54 19.46
CA LEU A 474 -20.40 20.78 18.86
C LEU A 474 -18.97 20.63 18.31
N ASP A 475 -18.09 19.91 19.00
CA ASP A 475 -16.70 19.72 18.55
C ASP A 475 -16.61 18.89 17.27
N THR A 476 -17.48 17.91 17.09
CA THR A 476 -17.63 17.16 15.83
C THR A 476 -18.12 18.07 14.72
N LEU A 477 -19.12 18.92 14.99
CA LEU A 477 -19.58 19.89 14.00
C LEU A 477 -18.49 20.91 13.62
N ARG A 478 -17.65 21.34 14.58
CA ARG A 478 -16.50 22.21 14.30
C ARG A 478 -15.49 21.54 13.38
N GLY A 479 -15.12 20.29 13.66
CA GLY A 479 -14.23 19.50 12.79
C GLY A 479 -14.82 19.32 11.39
N PHE A 480 -16.13 19.06 11.30
CA PHE A 480 -16.82 18.91 10.02
C PHE A 480 -16.83 20.20 9.21
N VAL A 481 -17.14 21.34 9.84
CA VAL A 481 -17.12 22.65 9.19
C VAL A 481 -15.70 23.01 8.76
N HIS A 482 -14.70 22.78 9.61
CA HIS A 482 -13.30 23.00 9.26
C HIS A 482 -12.92 22.23 7.99
N TYR A 483 -13.30 20.96 7.90
CA TYR A 483 -13.10 20.14 6.70
C TYR A 483 -13.79 20.74 5.46
N LEU A 484 -15.04 21.22 5.56
CA LEU A 484 -15.74 21.82 4.41
C LEU A 484 -15.03 23.07 3.86
N TYR A 485 -14.27 23.79 4.70
CA TYR A 485 -13.56 25.01 4.33
C TYR A 485 -12.11 24.76 3.91
N ASN A 486 -11.44 23.78 4.51
CA ASN A 486 -10.00 23.56 4.31
C ASN A 486 -9.66 22.28 3.56
N ASP A 487 -10.63 21.38 3.42
CA ASP A 487 -10.42 20.04 2.87
C ASP A 487 -9.31 19.28 3.62
N GLN A 488 -9.17 19.53 4.92
CA GLN A 488 -8.22 18.89 5.82
C GLN A 488 -8.90 18.59 7.16
N LEU A 489 -8.46 17.51 7.81
CA LEU A 489 -8.92 17.14 9.15
C LEU A 489 -8.26 18.00 10.22
N ASP A 490 -6.92 18.08 10.20
CA ASP A 490 -6.17 18.84 11.18
C ASP A 490 -6.11 20.33 10.81
N SER A 491 -6.12 21.19 11.82
CA SER A 491 -6.01 22.64 11.62
C SER A 491 -4.56 23.06 11.40
N ASP A 492 -4.32 24.02 10.51
CA ASP A 492 -2.99 24.63 10.24
C ASP A 492 -2.31 25.25 11.49
N GLY A 493 -3.00 25.28 12.64
CA GLY A 493 -2.51 25.76 13.94
C GLY A 493 -2.02 24.67 14.90
N GLY A 494 -1.90 23.41 14.47
CA GLY A 494 -1.27 22.34 15.25
C GLY A 494 -2.10 21.76 16.40
N THR A 495 -3.39 22.10 16.50
CA THR A 495 -4.31 21.40 17.41
C THR A 495 -4.91 20.22 16.67
N GLU A 496 -4.39 19.02 16.95
CA GLU A 496 -4.91 17.77 16.40
C GLU A 496 -6.32 17.48 16.93
N LEU A 497 -7.21 17.01 16.06
CA LEU A 497 -8.51 16.52 16.50
C LEU A 497 -8.33 15.28 17.37
N SER A 498 -9.07 15.21 18.49
CA SER A 498 -9.12 14.01 19.31
C SER A 498 -9.62 12.82 18.49
N SER A 499 -9.06 11.64 18.69
CA SER A 499 -9.48 10.40 18.02
C SER A 499 -10.99 10.13 18.18
N MET A 500 -11.60 10.58 19.28
CA MET A 500 -13.06 10.49 19.49
C MET A 500 -13.84 11.34 18.48
N VAL A 501 -13.40 12.57 18.23
CA VAL A 501 -14.02 13.46 17.25
C VAL A 501 -13.86 12.89 15.84
N VAL A 502 -12.70 12.31 15.54
CA VAL A 502 -12.44 11.66 14.24
C VAL A 502 -13.35 10.43 14.04
N CYS A 503 -13.66 9.67 15.09
CA CYS A 503 -14.65 8.58 15.04
C CYS A 503 -16.05 9.09 14.67
N ASP A 504 -16.52 10.17 15.27
CA ASP A 504 -17.82 10.75 14.92
C ASP A 504 -17.83 11.29 13.49
N LEU A 505 -16.74 11.93 13.06
CA LEU A 505 -16.57 12.40 11.68
C LEU A 505 -16.54 11.24 10.68
N LEU A 506 -15.97 10.09 11.04
CA LEU A 506 -15.99 8.89 10.20
C LEU A 506 -17.43 8.43 9.93
N VAL A 507 -18.24 8.36 10.99
CA VAL A 507 -19.66 7.96 10.88
C VAL A 507 -20.45 8.98 10.06
N MET A 508 -20.25 10.29 10.30
CA MET A 508 -20.87 11.34 9.50
C MET A 508 -20.44 11.27 8.03
N ALA A 509 -19.16 11.01 7.76
CA ALA A 509 -18.65 10.93 6.40
C ALA A 509 -19.29 9.77 5.63
N PHE A 510 -19.50 8.64 6.31
CA PHE A 510 -20.24 7.51 5.74
C PHE A 510 -21.72 7.85 5.51
N GLU A 511 -22.40 8.42 6.53
CA GLU A 511 -23.83 8.77 6.45
C GLU A 511 -24.12 9.79 5.34
N TYR A 512 -23.22 10.76 5.13
CA TYR A 512 -23.36 11.83 4.15
C TYR A 512 -22.68 11.56 2.81
N ASP A 513 -22.16 10.36 2.57
CA ASP A 513 -21.52 9.94 1.32
C ASP A 513 -20.34 10.87 0.94
N MET A 514 -19.44 11.11 1.90
CA MET A 514 -18.28 11.99 1.79
C MET A 514 -16.98 11.18 1.75
N ASP A 515 -16.71 10.53 0.62
CA ASP A 515 -15.59 9.58 0.40
C ASP A 515 -14.21 10.14 0.82
N ARG A 516 -13.93 11.40 0.51
CA ARG A 516 -12.64 12.03 0.87
C ARG A 516 -12.47 12.17 2.38
N LEU A 517 -13.48 12.72 3.06
CA LEU A 517 -13.47 12.84 4.52
C LEU A 517 -13.38 11.46 5.18
N LEU A 518 -14.12 10.49 4.65
CA LEU A 518 -14.11 9.10 5.11
C LEU A 518 -12.67 8.54 5.08
N LYS A 519 -12.00 8.60 3.93
CA LYS A 519 -10.62 8.10 3.78
C LYS A 519 -9.61 8.82 4.68
N LEU A 520 -9.75 10.14 4.85
CA LEU A 520 -8.91 10.90 5.77
C LEU A 520 -9.11 10.44 7.23
N CYS A 521 -10.36 10.22 7.65
CA CYS A 521 -10.67 9.74 9.00
C CYS A 521 -10.07 8.34 9.23
N ILE A 522 -10.29 7.42 8.29
CA ILE A 522 -9.75 6.05 8.37
C ILE A 522 -8.22 6.12 8.52
N ARG A 523 -7.55 6.89 7.67
CA ARG A 523 -6.09 7.03 7.70
C ARG A 523 -5.58 7.58 9.04
N ARG A 524 -6.25 8.60 9.61
CA ARG A 524 -5.87 9.18 10.91
C ARG A 524 -6.10 8.20 12.06
N LEU A 525 -7.14 7.38 12.00
CA LEU A 525 -7.47 6.38 13.03
C LEU A 525 -6.56 5.15 12.98
N TYR A 526 -6.02 4.77 11.81
CA TYR A 526 -5.03 3.69 11.72
C TYR A 526 -3.69 4.01 12.42
N VAL A 527 -3.34 5.29 12.55
CA VAL A 527 -2.05 5.70 13.16
C VAL A 527 -2.24 6.21 14.59
N GLY A 528 -3.35 6.88 14.89
CA GLY A 528 -3.57 7.57 16.16
C GLY A 528 -4.50 6.85 17.14
N MET A 529 -4.64 5.53 17.02
CA MET A 529 -5.42 4.73 17.97
C MET A 529 -4.62 4.44 19.24
N ASP A 530 -5.31 4.53 20.38
CA ASP A 530 -4.76 4.27 21.71
C ASP A 530 -5.73 3.45 22.58
N VAL A 531 -5.31 3.12 23.80
CA VAL A 531 -6.09 2.33 24.76
C VAL A 531 -7.45 2.95 25.09
N ASN A 532 -7.58 4.28 25.06
CA ASN A 532 -8.82 4.96 25.42
C ASN A 532 -9.78 5.07 24.24
N SER A 533 -9.25 5.25 23.03
CA SER A 533 -10.01 5.46 21.80
C SER A 533 -10.38 4.17 21.08
N VAL A 534 -9.61 3.07 21.22
CA VAL A 534 -9.80 1.84 20.43
C VAL A 534 -11.22 1.28 20.43
N CYS A 535 -11.92 1.31 21.58
CA CYS A 535 -13.30 0.82 21.67
C CYS A 535 -14.28 1.70 20.87
N HIS A 536 -14.05 3.01 20.84
CA HIS A 536 -14.83 3.95 20.05
C HIS A 536 -14.50 3.80 18.56
N VAL A 537 -13.22 3.60 18.22
CA VAL A 537 -12.78 3.29 16.84
C VAL A 537 -13.46 2.02 16.34
N PHE A 538 -13.47 0.95 17.15
CA PHE A 538 -14.15 -0.30 16.83
C PHE A 538 -15.65 -0.09 16.56
N HIS A 539 -16.33 0.70 17.40
CA HIS A 539 -17.74 1.02 17.21
C HIS A 539 -17.99 1.83 15.93
N ALA A 540 -17.24 2.91 15.74
CA ALA A 540 -17.38 3.80 14.59
C ALA A 540 -17.04 3.08 13.27
N ALA A 541 -15.99 2.26 13.25
CA ALA A 541 -15.64 1.45 12.09
C ALA A 541 -16.76 0.47 11.70
N LYS A 542 -17.42 -0.16 12.69
CA LYS A 542 -18.59 -1.02 12.44
C LYS A 542 -19.77 -0.24 11.86
N GLN A 543 -20.07 0.94 12.42
CA GLN A 543 -21.18 1.79 11.94
C GLN A 543 -20.92 2.31 10.52
N ALA A 544 -19.68 2.72 10.24
CA ALA A 544 -19.24 3.21 8.94
C ALA A 544 -18.92 2.09 7.93
N GLN A 545 -19.10 0.81 8.30
CA GLN A 545 -18.81 -0.37 7.46
C GLN A 545 -17.36 -0.40 6.95
N GLN A 546 -16.41 0.05 7.76
CA GLN A 546 -14.98 0.06 7.46
C GLN A 546 -14.31 -1.15 8.13
N TYR A 547 -14.37 -2.30 7.45
CA TYR A 547 -13.93 -3.58 8.00
C TYR A 547 -12.43 -3.60 8.31
N GLY A 548 -11.57 -3.03 7.47
CA GLY A 548 -10.14 -2.92 7.75
C GLY A 548 -9.82 -2.23 9.06
N LEU A 549 -10.43 -1.06 9.28
CA LEU A 549 -10.22 -0.31 10.52
C LEU A 549 -10.78 -1.07 11.72
N LEU A 550 -11.91 -1.77 11.54
CA LEU A 550 -12.50 -2.63 12.56
C LEU A 550 -11.53 -3.77 12.95
N HIS A 551 -10.92 -4.45 11.97
CA HIS A 551 -9.94 -5.52 12.20
C HIS A 551 -8.69 -5.00 12.89
N HIS A 552 -8.21 -3.84 12.47
CA HIS A 552 -7.09 -3.16 13.11
C HIS A 552 -7.39 -2.84 14.57
N ALA A 553 -8.59 -2.33 14.88
CA ALA A 553 -9.03 -2.08 16.24
C ALA A 553 -9.12 -3.37 17.07
N LEU A 554 -9.74 -4.45 16.55
CA LEU A 554 -9.80 -5.74 17.24
C LEU A 554 -8.41 -6.28 17.60
N ARG A 555 -7.49 -6.23 16.64
CA ARG A 555 -6.11 -6.65 16.85
C ARG A 555 -5.46 -5.86 17.99
N TYR A 556 -5.60 -4.54 17.98
CA TYR A 556 -5.08 -3.69 19.06
C TYR A 556 -5.72 -4.04 20.42
N ILE A 557 -7.04 -4.31 20.44
CA ILE A 557 -7.74 -4.77 21.65
C ILE A 557 -7.13 -6.07 22.16
N PHE A 558 -6.80 -7.03 21.30
CA PHE A 558 -6.21 -8.30 21.71
C PHE A 558 -4.75 -8.15 22.18
N GLU A 559 -3.94 -7.36 21.47
CA GLU A 559 -2.54 -7.09 21.84
C GLU A 559 -2.43 -6.35 23.18
N HIS A 560 -3.40 -5.49 23.50
CA HIS A 560 -3.40 -4.66 24.71
C HIS A 560 -4.58 -4.96 25.65
N PHE A 561 -5.12 -6.19 25.61
CA PHE A 561 -6.39 -6.54 26.25
C PHE A 561 -6.46 -6.18 27.73
N GLY A 562 -5.37 -6.38 28.47
CA GLY A 562 -5.27 -6.00 29.88
C GLY A 562 -5.59 -4.52 30.10
N ALA A 563 -4.87 -3.61 29.42
CA ALA A 563 -5.09 -2.17 29.57
C ALA A 563 -6.46 -1.73 29.02
N VAL A 564 -6.86 -2.27 27.87
CA VAL A 564 -8.14 -1.93 27.21
C VAL A 564 -9.33 -2.33 28.07
N SER A 565 -9.30 -3.51 28.70
CA SER A 565 -10.39 -3.99 29.57
C SER A 565 -10.65 -3.10 30.79
N HIS A 566 -9.66 -2.30 31.20
CA HIS A 566 -9.77 -1.32 32.27
C HIS A 566 -10.11 0.10 31.79
N SER A 567 -10.20 0.34 30.48
CA SER A 567 -10.60 1.64 29.91
C SER A 567 -12.10 1.91 30.08
N ASP A 568 -12.47 3.19 30.11
CA ASP A 568 -13.89 3.57 30.18
C ASP A 568 -14.65 3.24 28.90
N GLY A 569 -13.99 3.30 27.74
CA GLY A 569 -14.58 2.90 26.46
C GLY A 569 -15.02 1.43 26.44
N PHE A 570 -14.21 0.54 27.03
CA PHE A 570 -14.56 -0.88 27.11
C PHE A 570 -15.72 -1.14 28.09
N ARG A 571 -15.79 -0.40 29.20
CA ARG A 571 -16.88 -0.52 30.19
C ARG A 571 -18.25 -0.08 29.65
N HIS A 572 -18.26 0.91 28.76
CA HIS A 572 -19.49 1.47 28.17
C HIS A 572 -19.81 0.88 26.79
N LEU A 573 -19.06 -0.12 26.35
CA LEU A 573 -19.25 -0.75 25.05
C LEU A 573 -20.65 -1.39 24.97
N PRO A 574 -21.42 -1.15 23.89
CA PRO A 574 -22.70 -1.83 23.66
C PRO A 574 -22.55 -3.36 23.74
N ARG A 575 -23.58 -4.03 24.28
CA ARG A 575 -23.54 -5.48 24.56
C ARG A 575 -23.27 -6.31 23.31
N ASP A 576 -23.81 -5.91 22.16
CA ASP A 576 -23.62 -6.60 20.88
C ASP A 576 -22.16 -6.54 20.41
N LEU A 577 -21.50 -5.38 20.56
CA LEU A 577 -20.09 -5.20 20.24
C LEU A 577 -19.19 -5.97 21.19
N PHE A 578 -19.54 -5.99 22.47
CA PHE A 578 -18.79 -6.75 23.47
C PHE A 578 -18.82 -8.25 23.15
N LEU A 579 -20.01 -8.80 22.85
CA LEU A 579 -20.14 -10.20 22.43
C LEU A 579 -19.35 -10.48 21.16
N GLN A 580 -19.37 -9.55 20.20
CA GLN A 580 -18.59 -9.67 18.98
C GLN A 580 -17.08 -9.74 19.23
N ILE A 581 -16.52 -8.92 20.13
CA ILE A 581 -15.10 -9.00 20.50
C ILE A 581 -14.77 -10.39 21.07
N LEU A 582 -15.69 -10.97 21.86
CA LEU A 582 -15.50 -12.30 22.44
C LEU A 582 -15.62 -13.41 21.39
N ASP A 583 -16.56 -13.30 20.45
CA ASP A 583 -16.76 -14.26 19.37
C ASP A 583 -15.54 -14.31 18.43
N GLU A 584 -14.86 -13.17 18.23
CA GLU A 584 -13.63 -13.06 17.42
C GLU A 584 -12.36 -13.49 18.16
N MET A 585 -12.43 -13.67 19.48
CA MET A 585 -11.27 -14.11 20.25
C MET A 585 -10.96 -15.59 19.94
N PRO A 586 -9.72 -15.94 19.57
CA PRO A 586 -9.34 -17.33 19.34
C PRO A 586 -9.66 -18.21 20.56
N LYS A 587 -10.14 -19.43 20.33
CA LYS A 587 -10.53 -20.36 21.41
C LYS A 587 -9.38 -20.75 22.33
N ASP A 588 -8.17 -20.67 21.82
CA ASP A 588 -6.89 -20.94 22.45
C ASP A 588 -6.16 -19.67 22.91
N ALA A 589 -6.82 -18.50 22.85
CA ALA A 589 -6.22 -17.24 23.28
C ALA A 589 -5.80 -17.32 24.77
N THR A 590 -4.55 -16.96 25.03
CA THR A 590 -4.00 -16.88 26.39
C THR A 590 -3.53 -15.46 26.67
N ILE A 591 -3.76 -14.98 27.89
CA ILE A 591 -3.24 -13.68 28.33
C ILE A 591 -1.77 -13.89 28.73
N VAL A 592 -0.85 -13.43 27.90
CA VAL A 592 0.59 -13.49 28.16
C VAL A 592 1.03 -12.24 28.91
N ALA A 593 1.52 -12.39 30.14
CA ALA A 593 2.08 -11.28 30.90
C ALA A 593 3.50 -10.97 30.41
N HIS A 594 3.66 -9.99 29.53
CA HIS A 594 4.99 -9.48 29.18
C HIS A 594 5.51 -8.59 30.31
N GLY A 595 6.34 -9.14 31.20
CA GLY A 595 7.05 -8.36 32.22
C GLY A 595 7.30 -9.04 33.55
N LEU A 596 7.96 -10.20 33.56
CA LEU A 596 8.79 -10.66 34.70
C LEU A 596 10.02 -11.38 34.12
N PHE A 597 11.21 -11.01 34.60
CA PHE A 597 12.48 -11.68 34.30
C PHE A 597 12.38 -13.21 34.49
N PRO A 598 13.08 -14.04 33.69
CA PRO A 598 13.11 -15.47 33.94
C PRO A 598 13.91 -15.72 35.23
N LEU A 599 13.22 -16.05 36.32
CA LEU A 599 13.85 -16.83 37.37
C LEU A 599 14.12 -18.22 36.77
N SER A 600 15.38 -18.61 36.83
CA SER A 600 15.95 -19.84 36.29
C SER A 600 15.05 -21.06 36.45
N SER A 601 14.97 -21.84 35.38
CA SER A 601 14.43 -23.19 35.32
C SER A 601 14.82 -24.02 36.54
N GLY A 602 13.86 -24.26 37.42
CA GLY A 602 13.86 -25.38 38.33
C GLY A 602 12.65 -26.25 38.01
N ASN A 603 12.91 -27.42 37.43
CA ASN A 603 11.97 -28.53 37.30
C ASN A 603 10.95 -28.56 38.44
N LEU A 604 9.65 -28.61 38.14
CA LEU A 604 8.66 -29.37 38.92
C LEU A 604 7.36 -29.49 38.12
N SER A 605 6.96 -30.75 37.97
CA SER A 605 5.81 -31.34 37.31
C SER A 605 4.44 -30.81 37.78
N ASN A 606 3.47 -30.85 36.85
CA ASN A 606 2.02 -30.99 37.03
C ASN A 606 1.44 -30.56 38.40
N GLY A 607 0.83 -29.37 38.44
CA GLY A 607 -0.02 -28.93 39.54
C GLY A 607 -1.14 -28.02 39.05
N SER A 608 -2.33 -28.60 38.82
CA SER A 608 -3.58 -27.87 38.63
C SER A 608 -3.89 -27.02 39.86
N VAL A 609 -3.94 -25.69 39.73
CA VAL A 609 -4.39 -24.80 40.81
C VAL A 609 -5.88 -24.49 40.64
N THR A 610 -6.71 -25.21 41.39
CA THR A 610 -8.13 -24.88 41.65
C THR A 610 -8.22 -23.72 42.65
N MET A 611 -8.82 -22.60 42.25
CA MET A 611 -9.18 -21.52 43.18
C MET A 611 -10.39 -21.93 44.04
N GLN A 612 -10.16 -22.23 45.33
CA GLN A 612 -11.22 -22.27 46.34
C GLN A 612 -11.49 -20.86 46.89
N ARG A 613 -12.74 -20.40 46.77
CA ARG A 613 -13.28 -19.26 47.52
C ARG A 613 -13.39 -19.62 49.00
N SER A 614 -12.77 -18.85 49.88
CA SER A 614 -13.11 -18.81 51.30
C SER A 614 -13.64 -17.43 51.68
N HIS A 615 -14.88 -17.42 52.17
CA HIS A 615 -15.46 -16.29 52.89
C HIS A 615 -14.94 -16.30 54.33
N SER A 616 -14.61 -15.13 54.88
CA SER A 616 -14.71 -14.92 56.33
C SER A 616 -14.99 -13.45 56.67
N ASN A 617 -16.18 -13.26 57.25
CA ASN A 617 -16.55 -12.10 58.05
C ASN A 617 -15.92 -12.24 59.44
N GLY A 618 -15.63 -11.10 60.08
CA GLY A 618 -15.86 -10.94 61.52
C GLY A 618 -14.63 -10.91 62.44
N SER A 619 -14.25 -9.69 62.79
CA SER A 619 -13.98 -9.19 64.15
C SER A 619 -12.94 -9.86 65.05
N GLY A 620 -12.01 -9.04 65.55
CA GLY A 620 -11.77 -8.96 67.00
C GLY A 620 -10.32 -9.02 67.48
N THR A 621 -9.95 -7.96 68.21
CA THR A 621 -9.02 -7.92 69.37
C THR A 621 -7.50 -7.75 69.14
N ASN A 622 -7.06 -6.51 69.39
CA ASN A 622 -6.07 -6.03 70.37
C ASN A 622 -4.76 -6.79 70.70
N ALA A 623 -3.76 -5.91 70.91
CA ALA A 623 -2.56 -6.02 71.77
C ALA A 623 -1.36 -6.80 71.20
N ASP A 624 -0.09 -6.47 71.44
CA ASP A 624 0.66 -5.32 71.97
C ASP A 624 2.15 -5.76 71.93
N TYR A 625 3.10 -4.82 72.01
CA TYR A 625 4.56 -5.01 72.23
C TYR A 625 5.38 -5.80 71.18
N GLY A 626 6.60 -5.42 70.79
CA GLY A 626 7.48 -4.37 71.27
C GLY A 626 8.93 -4.62 70.86
N SER A 627 9.54 -3.58 70.29
CA SER A 627 10.91 -3.12 70.55
C SER A 627 12.15 -3.78 69.90
N ASN A 628 12.98 -2.85 69.38
CA ASN A 628 14.45 -2.77 69.51
C ASN A 628 15.31 -3.78 68.73
N ARG A 629 16.48 -3.45 68.16
CA ARG A 629 17.42 -2.30 68.17
C ARG A 629 18.37 -2.60 66.99
N GLN A 630 18.66 -1.71 66.04
CA GLN A 630 19.59 -0.57 66.11
C GLN A 630 21.07 -0.94 66.36
N ARG A 631 21.91 -0.79 65.31
CA ARG A 631 23.25 -0.12 65.23
C ARG A 631 24.08 -0.78 64.10
N ARG A 632 24.55 -0.04 63.07
CA ARG A 632 25.75 0.85 63.01
C ARG A 632 27.00 0.10 63.48
N ARG A 633 28.15 0.03 62.77
CA ARG A 633 28.83 0.91 61.80
C ARG A 633 30.10 0.17 61.32
N HIS A 634 30.60 0.51 60.12
CA HIS A 634 32.02 0.61 59.66
C HIS A 634 32.94 -0.64 59.85
N GLY A 635 33.88 -1.00 58.99
CA GLY A 635 34.48 -0.40 57.80
C GLY A 635 35.86 -1.04 57.59
N MET A 636 36.44 -0.78 56.42
CA MET A 636 37.88 -0.79 56.09
C MET A 636 38.54 -2.11 55.62
N ALA A 637 39.48 -1.90 54.68
CA ALA A 637 40.38 -2.79 53.92
C ALA A 637 41.12 -3.85 54.77
N ILE A 638 41.80 -4.88 54.27
CA ILE A 638 42.88 -5.03 53.25
C ILE A 638 42.90 -6.56 52.92
N ASP A 639 43.40 -7.12 51.81
CA ASP A 639 44.80 -7.40 51.44
C ASP A 639 44.80 -8.37 50.23
N ASP A 640 45.91 -8.30 49.50
CA ASP A 640 46.35 -9.14 48.37
C ASP A 640 46.46 -10.63 48.73
N GLU A 641 46.43 -11.52 47.70
CA GLU A 641 47.49 -12.53 47.46
C GLU A 641 47.23 -13.37 46.20
N ASP A 642 48.35 -13.71 45.56
CA ASP A 642 48.61 -14.39 44.29
C ASP A 642 48.24 -15.90 44.26
N GLU A 643 48.15 -16.49 43.05
CA GLU A 643 48.77 -17.80 42.67
C GLU A 643 48.46 -18.21 41.20
N GLU A 644 49.45 -17.98 40.32
CA GLU A 644 50.18 -18.93 39.44
C GLU A 644 49.60 -20.28 38.91
N LEU A 645 49.80 -20.49 37.58
CA LEU A 645 50.13 -21.74 36.78
C LEU A 645 48.95 -22.60 36.24
N GLU A 646 48.99 -23.31 35.10
CA GLU A 646 50.02 -23.68 34.10
C GLU A 646 49.31 -24.22 32.82
N ASP A 647 50.10 -24.38 31.74
CA ASP A 647 49.78 -24.83 30.37
C ASP A 647 49.22 -26.27 30.23
N GLU A 648 48.62 -26.58 29.07
CA GLU A 648 48.94 -27.80 28.28
C GLU A 648 48.27 -27.75 26.89
N ASP A 649 49.11 -27.66 25.85
CA ASP A 649 48.86 -28.01 24.45
C ASP A 649 48.89 -29.54 24.28
N ILE A 650 47.99 -30.13 23.48
CA ILE A 650 48.23 -31.39 22.76
C ILE A 650 47.57 -31.35 21.37
N ASP A 651 48.40 -31.70 20.39
CA ASP A 651 48.20 -31.92 18.95
C ASP A 651 47.16 -32.98 18.58
N ASP A 652 46.68 -32.95 17.33
CA ASP A 652 46.73 -34.11 16.42
C ASP A 652 46.30 -33.72 14.97
N ALA A 653 47.27 -33.77 14.06
CA ALA A 653 47.33 -34.48 12.75
C ALA A 653 46.04 -35.16 12.22
N ASP A 654 45.81 -35.41 10.93
CA ASP A 654 46.50 -35.30 9.63
C ASP A 654 45.43 -35.64 8.55
N ASP A 655 45.83 -35.61 7.27
CA ASP A 655 45.22 -36.28 6.09
C ASP A 655 44.09 -35.58 5.33
N ASP A 656 44.40 -35.00 4.16
CA ASP A 656 44.23 -35.73 2.88
C ASP A 656 44.76 -34.91 1.67
N ASP A 657 45.44 -35.64 0.80
CA ASP A 657 46.35 -35.24 -0.27
C ASP A 657 45.72 -34.56 -1.51
N ASP A 658 46.54 -33.71 -2.14
CA ASP A 658 46.51 -33.32 -3.55
C ASP A 658 46.75 -34.54 -4.46
N ASP A 659 46.02 -34.66 -5.58
CA ASP A 659 46.61 -35.23 -6.78
C ASP A 659 46.12 -34.54 -8.06
N SER A 660 47.09 -34.12 -8.86
CA SER A 660 46.98 -33.52 -10.17
C SER A 660 47.60 -34.50 -11.17
N GLY A 661 46.83 -34.93 -12.18
CA GLY A 661 47.32 -35.79 -13.25
C GLY A 661 46.72 -35.40 -14.60
N SER A 662 47.56 -34.88 -15.47
CA SER A 662 47.33 -34.59 -16.89
C SER A 662 47.47 -35.85 -17.77
N ASP A 663 47.18 -35.67 -19.07
CA ASP A 663 47.42 -36.55 -20.23
C ASP A 663 46.25 -37.52 -20.53
N GLU A 664 45.78 -37.73 -21.76
CA GLU A 664 46.38 -37.57 -23.09
C GLU A 664 45.25 -37.53 -24.16
N ALA A 665 45.61 -37.13 -25.39
CA ALA A 665 44.75 -37.03 -26.56
C ALA A 665 44.35 -38.41 -27.14
N ASP A 666 43.25 -38.45 -27.92
CA ASP A 666 43.22 -39.04 -29.27
C ASP A 666 41.80 -38.97 -29.90
N ASP A 667 41.73 -38.24 -31.00
CA ASP A 667 41.15 -38.52 -32.32
C ASP A 667 39.83 -39.31 -32.55
N ASP A 668 39.12 -38.77 -33.56
CA ASP A 668 38.36 -39.44 -34.63
C ASP A 668 36.86 -39.81 -34.48
N ASP A 669 36.09 -39.08 -35.29
CA ASP A 669 35.26 -39.56 -36.42
C ASP A 669 33.71 -39.62 -36.36
N ALA A 670 33.17 -39.15 -37.50
CA ALA A 670 31.91 -39.48 -38.20
C ALA A 670 30.54 -39.12 -37.55
N MET A 671 29.75 -38.22 -38.14
CA MET A 671 28.84 -38.37 -39.30
C MET A 671 27.62 -39.30 -39.11
N GLU A 672 26.45 -38.73 -39.47
CA GLU A 672 25.15 -39.36 -39.80
C GLU A 672 24.44 -40.10 -38.66
N THR A 673 23.20 -39.78 -38.28
CA THR A 673 21.98 -39.66 -39.12
C THR A 673 20.93 -38.73 -38.53
#